data_AF-A0A8C7T9Y4-F1
#
_entry.id   AF-A0A8C7T9Y4-F1
#
_cell.length_a   1.000
_cell.length_b   1.000
_cell.length_c   1.000
_cell.angle_alpha   90.00
_cell.angle_beta   90.00
_cell.angle_gamma   90.00
#
_symmetry.space_group_name_H-M   'P 1'
#
loop_
_entity.id
_entity.type
_entity.pdbx_description
1 polymer ?
#
loop_
_entity_poly.entity_id
_entity_poly.type
_entity_poly.pdbx_seq_one_letter_code
_entity_poly.pdbx_strand_id
1 'polypeptide(L)'
;MLNWNLVVVISSQLPVGLSQVGNVSMSLTFPSPSRDRRLKDKEREKEHDRDKNRERGRKDRDKDGHRRDKDCSKKSRSVGLNQTGVFSHRVTIRCRLEPNNKIKFLLMILNAFLSQPKFLSKAEREAEALKRRQQQTEERKKTIDEDRKKRRMFQDIGRKMMEDPQERDRRERRERMERENNGDQADDGRQKIREEKDKGKELQAIKERYLGGTKKRRRTRHLNDRKFVFEWDASEDTSTDYNPIYKEKHQVQLYGRGFIAGIDLKQQKKDQSHFYVDMMETRRTLEEKEQEEVRLKKVHKKEAKQRWDDRHWSQKKLEEMADRDWRIFREDYSITTKGGKIPHPIRNWKEYNLPPHIVEVIDNCGYKDPTPIQRQAIPIGLQNRDIIGVAETGSGKTAAFLIPLLVWITTLPKDERIEDSDQGPYAVILAPTRELAQQIEEETLKFGKPLGIRTVAVIGGISREDQGFRLRMGCEIVIATPGRLIDVLENRYLVLGRCTYVVLDEADRMIDMGFEPDVQKILEYIPVTNQKPDTDEAEDPEKMKMNFEMGKHKYRQTVMFTATMPAAVERLARNYLRRPAVVYIGSAGKPHERVEQKYNACTLHGGKGQEQREFALSNLKAGAKDILVATDVAGRGIDIHDVSMVLNYDMAKNIEDYIHRIGRTGRAGKSGVALTFLTKEDSSVFYDLKQAFLESPVSTCPPELSNHPDAQHKPGTILTKKRREETIFA
;
A
#
# COMPACT_ATOMS: atom_id res chain seq x y z
N MET A 1 -7.50 1.25 20.07
CA MET A 1 -7.42 0.63 18.73
C MET A 1 -8.24 1.48 17.78
N LEU A 2 -7.65 2.11 16.76
CA LEU A 2 -8.43 2.58 15.62
C LEU A 2 -8.70 1.35 14.74
N ASN A 3 -9.88 0.77 14.93
CA ASN A 3 -10.34 -0.39 14.18
C ASN A 3 -10.61 0.02 12.73
N TRP A 4 -9.59 -0.02 11.88
CA TRP A 4 -9.73 -0.12 10.41
C TRP A 4 -10.20 -1.53 10.03
N ASN A 5 -11.28 -2.01 10.66
CA ASN A 5 -11.67 -3.43 10.64
C ASN A 5 -12.55 -3.80 9.44
N LEU A 6 -12.79 -2.86 8.52
CA LEU A 6 -13.50 -3.12 7.29
C LEU A 6 -12.78 -2.45 6.11
N VAL A 7 -12.15 -3.29 5.30
CA VAL A 7 -11.81 -2.98 3.90
C VAL A 7 -12.73 -3.77 2.99
N VAL A 8 -13.60 -3.08 2.24
CA VAL A 8 -14.40 -3.73 1.19
C VAL A 8 -13.65 -3.64 -0.14
N VAL A 9 -13.16 -4.77 -0.65
CA VAL A 9 -12.49 -4.87 -1.95
C VAL A 9 -13.51 -5.30 -2.99
N ILE A 10 -13.80 -4.45 -3.98
CA ILE A 10 -14.81 -4.76 -5.00
C ILE A 10 -14.15 -5.05 -6.34
N SER A 11 -14.43 -6.24 -6.88
CA SER A 11 -13.93 -6.72 -8.17
C SER A 11 -15.02 -7.45 -8.96
N SER A 12 -14.90 -7.39 -10.27
CA SER A 12 -15.72 -8.05 -11.28
C SER A 12 -15.44 -9.55 -11.43
N GLN A 13 -14.24 -10.01 -11.05
CA GLN A 13 -13.83 -11.42 -11.11
C GLN A 13 -13.03 -11.80 -9.85
N LEU A 14 -13.34 -12.96 -9.25
CA LEU A 14 -12.54 -13.46 -8.13
C LEU A 14 -11.14 -13.88 -8.63
N PRO A 15 -10.06 -13.52 -7.94
CA PRO A 15 -8.73 -14.06 -8.21
C PRO A 15 -8.75 -15.59 -8.19
N VAL A 16 -8.18 -16.20 -9.24
CA VAL A 16 -8.11 -17.66 -9.40
C VAL A 16 -7.30 -18.25 -8.25
N GLY A 17 -7.99 -18.91 -7.32
CA GLY A 17 -7.42 -19.43 -6.06
C GLY A 17 -8.30 -19.21 -4.82
N LEU A 18 -9.25 -18.26 -4.86
CA LEU A 18 -10.18 -17.98 -3.73
C LEU A 18 -11.48 -18.80 -3.75
N SER A 19 -11.59 -19.80 -4.64
CA SER A 19 -12.84 -20.52 -4.94
C SER A 19 -13.08 -21.79 -4.12
N GLN A 20 -12.12 -22.23 -3.29
CA GLN A 20 -12.29 -23.42 -2.42
C GLN A 20 -11.84 -23.17 -0.97
N VAL A 21 -12.51 -23.89 -0.08
CA VAL A 21 -12.52 -23.82 1.39
C VAL A 21 -11.13 -23.70 2.03
N GLY A 22 -10.97 -22.74 2.95
CA GLY A 22 -9.83 -22.69 3.90
C GLY A 22 -9.36 -21.27 4.23
N ASN A 23 -8.88 -21.06 5.45
CA ASN A 23 -8.24 -19.78 5.84
C ASN A 23 -6.93 -19.60 5.06
N VAL A 24 -6.91 -18.69 4.08
CA VAL A 24 -5.68 -18.30 3.36
C VAL A 24 -5.09 -17.05 4.02
N SER A 25 -3.88 -17.16 4.57
CA SER A 25 -3.08 -16.03 5.01
C SER A 25 -2.41 -15.37 3.80
N MET A 26 -2.87 -14.18 3.39
CA MET A 26 -2.19 -13.38 2.37
C MET A 26 -1.13 -12.48 2.99
N SER A 27 0.12 -12.64 2.58
CA SER A 27 1.19 -11.65 2.81
C SER A 27 1.21 -10.64 1.67
N LEU A 28 0.50 -9.51 1.84
CA LEU A 28 0.59 -8.37 0.92
C LEU A 28 1.74 -7.46 1.35
N THR A 29 2.89 -7.60 0.69
CA THR A 29 3.97 -6.61 0.75
C THR A 29 3.58 -5.42 -0.12
N PHE A 30 3.22 -4.30 0.51
CA PHE A 30 3.10 -3.02 -0.20
C PHE A 30 4.49 -2.59 -0.70
N PRO A 31 4.67 -2.32 -2.01
CA PRO A 31 5.89 -1.68 -2.49
C PRO A 31 6.00 -0.29 -1.88
N SER A 32 7.18 0.07 -1.38
CA SER A 32 7.56 1.48 -1.26
C SER A 32 7.48 2.14 -2.64
N PRO A 33 7.31 3.47 -2.75
CA PRO A 33 7.03 4.14 -4.02
C PRO A 33 8.26 4.20 -4.95
N SER A 34 8.64 3.05 -5.52
CA SER A 34 9.50 2.96 -6.69
C SER A 34 8.71 3.40 -7.92
N ARG A 35 9.05 4.58 -8.46
CA ARG A 35 8.49 5.12 -9.70
C ARG A 35 8.81 4.20 -10.89
N ASP A 36 7.86 3.37 -11.31
CA ASP A 36 7.96 2.65 -12.60
C ASP A 36 6.82 3.03 -13.55
N ARG A 37 6.82 4.32 -13.98
CA ARG A 37 5.97 4.79 -15.08
C ARG A 37 6.60 4.42 -16.42
N ARG A 38 6.15 3.31 -17.01
CA ARG A 38 6.39 3.00 -18.43
C ARG A 38 5.12 2.55 -19.15
N LEU A 39 4.21 3.49 -19.37
CA LEU A 39 3.27 3.37 -20.48
C LEU A 39 4.01 3.61 -21.80
N LYS A 40 3.73 2.77 -22.79
CA LYS A 40 4.29 2.86 -24.14
C LYS A 40 3.42 3.81 -24.96
N ASP A 41 4.00 4.90 -25.44
CA ASP A 41 3.47 5.56 -26.63
C ASP A 41 3.91 4.77 -27.87
N LYS A 42 2.91 4.30 -28.62
CA LYS A 42 3.06 3.86 -30.01
C LYS A 42 2.25 4.82 -30.86
N GLU A 43 2.90 5.86 -31.37
CA GLU A 43 2.38 6.53 -32.56
C GLU A 43 2.45 5.54 -33.73
N ARG A 44 1.29 5.23 -34.32
CA ARG A 44 1.21 4.55 -35.61
C ARG A 44 1.13 5.62 -36.69
N GLU A 45 2.03 5.56 -37.67
CA GLU A 45 1.80 6.23 -38.94
C GLU A 45 0.61 5.60 -39.67
N LYS A 46 0.03 6.40 -40.56
CA LYS A 46 -1.22 6.10 -41.27
C LYS A 46 -0.97 5.10 -42.40
N GLU A 47 -1.81 4.08 -42.50
CA GLU A 47 -2.13 3.44 -43.78
C GLU A 47 -3.65 3.54 -43.95
N HIS A 48 -4.10 4.01 -45.13
CA HIS A 48 -5.51 4.31 -45.38
C HIS A 48 -6.15 3.20 -46.22
N ASP A 49 -7.42 2.95 -45.91
CA ASP A 49 -8.28 1.87 -46.37
C ASP A 49 -8.37 1.70 -47.89
N ARG A 50 -8.63 0.46 -48.32
CA ARG A 50 -9.47 0.18 -49.49
C ARG A 50 -10.42 -0.98 -49.24
N ASP A 51 -11.65 -0.63 -48.88
CA ASP A 51 -12.79 -1.54 -48.95
C ASP A 51 -13.13 -1.94 -50.39
N LYS A 52 -13.80 -3.09 -50.52
CA LYS A 52 -14.40 -3.57 -51.77
C LYS A 52 -15.93 -3.47 -51.70
N ASN A 53 -16.53 -2.77 -52.66
CA ASN A 53 -17.79 -3.18 -53.34
C ASN A 53 -17.97 -2.28 -54.59
N ARG A 54 -17.94 -2.85 -55.80
CA ARG A 54 -19.10 -3.37 -56.59
C ARG A 54 -19.94 -2.25 -57.24
N GLU A 55 -19.76 -2.06 -58.55
CA GLU A 55 -20.80 -2.12 -59.62
C GLU A 55 -20.11 -1.96 -61.00
N ARG A 56 -20.30 -2.88 -61.95
CA ARG A 56 -21.30 -2.88 -63.06
C ARG A 56 -21.26 -1.63 -63.98
N GLY A 57 -20.85 -1.83 -65.25
CA GLY A 57 -21.43 -1.05 -66.36
C GLY A 57 -20.54 -0.55 -67.51
N ARG A 58 -20.27 -1.44 -68.50
CA ARG A 58 -20.28 -1.19 -69.96
C ARG A 58 -19.63 0.07 -70.60
N LYS A 59 -18.84 -0.23 -71.67
CA LYS A 59 -18.70 0.51 -72.96
C LYS A 59 -17.92 1.84 -72.93
N ASP A 60 -17.29 2.30 -74.02
CA ASP A 60 -17.01 1.74 -75.37
C ASP A 60 -15.78 2.53 -75.92
N ARG A 61 -14.91 1.90 -76.74
CA ARG A 61 -14.07 2.54 -77.79
C ARG A 61 -13.01 3.62 -77.37
N ASP A 62 -11.94 3.90 -78.10
CA ASP A 62 -11.44 3.44 -79.40
C ASP A 62 -9.88 3.39 -79.44
N LYS A 63 -9.37 2.78 -80.52
CA LYS A 63 -8.12 3.01 -81.32
C LYS A 63 -7.26 4.27 -81.04
N ASP A 64 -5.96 4.38 -81.39
CA ASP A 64 -4.98 3.63 -82.21
C ASP A 64 -3.60 3.64 -81.46
N GLY A 65 -2.50 2.96 -81.80
CA GLY A 65 -2.12 2.16 -82.97
C GLY A 65 -0.83 2.67 -83.64
N HIS A 66 0.36 2.12 -83.31
CA HIS A 66 1.60 1.98 -84.12
C HIS A 66 2.71 1.36 -83.21
N ARG A 67 3.30 0.15 -83.46
CA ARG A 67 4.29 -0.26 -84.50
C ARG A 67 5.58 0.59 -84.42
N ARG A 68 6.81 0.09 -84.27
CA ARG A 68 7.52 -1.23 -84.41
C ARG A 68 8.84 -1.12 -83.58
N ASP A 69 9.71 -2.11 -83.31
CA ASP A 69 9.80 -3.58 -83.50
C ASP A 69 10.93 -4.09 -82.56
N LYS A 70 10.81 -5.33 -82.02
CA LYS A 70 11.90 -6.34 -81.81
C LYS A 70 13.15 -6.00 -80.93
N ASP A 71 13.84 -6.93 -80.28
CA ASP A 71 13.74 -8.38 -80.03
C ASP A 71 14.43 -8.64 -78.66
N CYS A 72 13.89 -9.41 -77.70
CA CYS A 72 13.87 -10.87 -77.57
C CYS A 72 14.95 -11.48 -76.64
N SER A 73 14.45 -12.03 -75.52
CA SER A 73 14.95 -13.21 -74.78
C SER A 73 16.12 -13.15 -73.77
N LYS A 74 15.78 -13.74 -72.62
CA LYS A 74 16.64 -14.35 -71.59
C LYS A 74 17.66 -15.33 -72.19
N LYS A 75 18.85 -15.47 -71.59
CA LYS A 75 19.26 -16.74 -70.94
C LYS A 75 20.53 -16.71 -70.08
N SER A 76 20.63 -17.79 -69.32
CA SER A 76 21.62 -18.28 -68.37
C SER A 76 23.11 -18.23 -68.78
N ARG A 77 23.96 -18.15 -67.75
CA ARG A 77 25.40 -18.40 -67.77
C ARG A 77 25.76 -19.83 -68.24
N SER A 78 26.86 -19.93 -68.99
CA SER A 78 27.77 -21.09 -68.98
C SER A 78 29.21 -20.58 -69.18
N VAL A 79 30.17 -21.20 -68.50
CA VAL A 79 31.59 -20.76 -68.49
C VAL A 79 32.39 -21.54 -69.53
N GLY A 80 33.25 -20.85 -70.27
CA GLY A 80 34.34 -21.43 -71.05
C GLY A 80 35.50 -20.44 -71.16
N LEU A 81 36.71 -20.85 -70.77
CA LEU A 81 37.94 -20.09 -70.98
C LEU A 81 38.53 -20.38 -72.36
N ASN A 82 39.30 -19.43 -72.92
CA ASN A 82 40.44 -19.71 -73.80
C ASN A 82 41.45 -18.54 -73.84
N GLN A 83 42.62 -18.78 -74.44
CA GLN A 83 43.92 -18.18 -74.10
C GLN A 83 44.34 -16.91 -74.89
N THR A 84 45.15 -16.05 -74.26
CA THR A 84 46.39 -15.34 -74.73
C THR A 84 46.98 -14.53 -73.54
N GLY A 85 48.22 -14.02 -73.50
CA GLY A 85 49.42 -14.23 -74.33
C GLY A 85 50.59 -13.24 -74.02
N VAL A 86 51.83 -13.62 -74.37
CA VAL A 86 53.04 -12.78 -74.67
C VAL A 86 53.80 -12.03 -73.52
N PHE A 87 55.05 -12.48 -73.25
CA PHE A 87 56.36 -11.80 -72.96
C PHE A 87 56.47 -10.47 -72.15
N SER A 88 57.56 -10.11 -71.42
CA SER A 88 59.00 -10.49 -71.54
C SER A 88 59.88 -10.18 -70.27
N HIS A 89 60.81 -11.11 -69.92
CA HIS A 89 62.17 -10.94 -69.29
C HIS A 89 62.40 -10.15 -67.95
N ARG A 90 63.40 -10.45 -67.09
CA ARG A 90 64.75 -11.09 -67.24
C ARG A 90 65.19 -11.91 -65.99
N VAL A 91 65.89 -13.06 -66.24
CA VAL A 91 67.12 -13.60 -65.54
C VAL A 91 67.01 -13.96 -64.02
N THR A 92 67.48 -15.11 -63.48
CA THR A 92 68.71 -15.92 -63.73
C THR A 92 68.49 -17.45 -63.61
N ILE A 93 69.43 -18.26 -64.11
CA ILE A 93 69.39 -19.74 -64.24
C ILE A 93 70.20 -20.47 -63.15
N ARG A 94 69.71 -21.64 -62.67
CA ARG A 94 70.53 -22.83 -62.31
C ARG A 94 69.66 -24.11 -62.33
N CYS A 95 70.20 -25.24 -62.83
CA CYS A 95 69.47 -26.50 -63.02
C CYS A 95 70.21 -27.73 -62.47
N ARG A 96 69.40 -28.75 -62.09
CA ARG A 96 69.66 -30.16 -61.71
C ARG A 96 69.34 -30.46 -60.23
N LEU A 97 68.73 -31.56 -59.82
CA LEU A 97 67.93 -32.66 -60.42
C LEU A 97 67.50 -33.51 -59.20
N GLU A 98 66.20 -33.65 -58.89
CA GLU A 98 65.67 -34.19 -57.62
C GLU A 98 64.33 -34.97 -57.85
N PRO A 99 63.77 -35.77 -56.90
CA PRO A 99 63.63 -37.21 -57.14
C PRO A 99 62.18 -37.68 -57.39
N ASN A 100 61.46 -37.01 -58.30
CA ASN A 100 60.00 -37.23 -58.48
C ASN A 100 59.57 -38.40 -59.40
N ASN A 101 60.49 -39.22 -59.91
CA ASN A 101 60.14 -40.25 -60.89
C ASN A 101 59.63 -41.59 -60.32
N LYS A 102 59.91 -41.95 -59.05
CA LYS A 102 59.50 -43.27 -58.50
C LYS A 102 57.99 -43.43 -58.34
N ILE A 103 57.27 -42.39 -57.88
CA ILE A 103 55.82 -42.47 -57.63
C ILE A 103 55.03 -42.51 -58.95
N LYS A 104 55.41 -41.70 -59.95
CA LYS A 104 54.80 -41.76 -61.29
C LYS A 104 55.03 -43.12 -61.97
N PHE A 105 56.21 -43.72 -61.80
CA PHE A 105 56.51 -45.03 -62.37
C PHE A 105 55.67 -46.14 -61.70
N LEU A 106 55.50 -46.11 -60.37
CA LEU A 106 54.61 -47.05 -59.67
C LEU A 106 53.15 -46.94 -60.13
N LEU A 107 52.63 -45.70 -60.25
CA LEU A 107 51.26 -45.46 -60.70
C LEU A 107 51.04 -45.92 -62.16
N MET A 108 52.06 -45.76 -63.01
CA MET A 108 52.06 -46.20 -64.39
C MET A 108 52.11 -47.74 -64.52
N ILE A 109 52.87 -48.43 -63.66
CA ILE A 109 52.88 -49.90 -63.56
C ILE A 109 51.52 -50.42 -63.05
N LEU A 110 50.92 -49.77 -62.04
CA LEU A 110 49.59 -50.13 -61.54
C LEU A 110 48.49 -49.98 -62.60
N ASN A 111 48.53 -48.89 -63.37
CA ASN A 111 47.61 -48.69 -64.49
C ASN A 111 47.87 -49.67 -65.66
N ALA A 112 49.11 -50.12 -65.87
CA ALA A 112 49.43 -51.17 -66.83
C ALA A 112 49.00 -52.58 -66.38
N PHE A 113 48.89 -52.83 -65.07
CA PHE A 113 48.28 -54.06 -64.53
C PHE A 113 46.74 -54.08 -64.65
N LEU A 114 46.11 -52.90 -64.77
CA LEU A 114 44.66 -52.74 -64.92
C LEU A 114 44.18 -52.72 -66.38
N SER A 115 45.08 -52.64 -67.37
CA SER A 115 44.73 -52.70 -68.80
C SER A 115 44.51 -54.14 -69.32
N GLN A 116 44.85 -55.16 -68.51
CA GLN A 116 44.51 -56.55 -68.75
C GLN A 116 43.05 -56.80 -68.32
N PRO A 117 42.12 -57.16 -69.24
CA PRO A 117 40.75 -57.46 -68.86
C PRO A 117 40.70 -58.73 -68.00
N LYS A 118 40.41 -58.59 -66.71
CA LYS A 118 40.26 -59.74 -65.81
C LYS A 118 39.10 -60.62 -66.28
N PHE A 119 39.39 -61.90 -66.52
CA PHE A 119 38.37 -62.88 -66.84
C PHE A 119 37.50 -63.14 -65.60
N LEU A 120 36.30 -62.57 -65.61
CA LEU A 120 35.23 -62.91 -64.66
C LEU A 120 34.45 -64.10 -65.20
N SER A 121 34.21 -65.10 -64.36
CA SER A 121 33.37 -66.25 -64.71
C SER A 121 31.95 -65.79 -65.09
N LYS A 122 31.20 -66.67 -65.77
CA LYS A 122 29.83 -66.35 -66.18
C LYS A 122 28.95 -66.00 -64.96
N ALA A 123 29.07 -66.78 -63.88
CA ALA A 123 28.36 -66.54 -62.63
C ALA A 123 28.75 -65.21 -61.95
N GLU A 124 30.04 -64.85 -61.93
CA GLU A 124 30.48 -63.57 -61.34
C GLU A 124 30.02 -62.37 -62.17
N ARG A 125 30.02 -62.46 -63.51
CA ARG A 125 29.43 -61.42 -64.37
C ARG A 125 27.94 -61.26 -64.17
N GLU A 126 27.20 -62.36 -64.02
CA GLU A 126 25.77 -62.33 -63.71
C GLU A 126 25.50 -61.72 -62.32
N ALA A 127 26.32 -62.06 -61.32
CA ALA A 127 26.25 -61.48 -59.98
C ALA A 127 26.58 -59.99 -59.94
N GLU A 128 27.64 -59.53 -60.63
CA GLU A 128 28.00 -58.11 -60.69
C GLU A 128 26.96 -57.30 -61.50
N ALA A 129 26.42 -57.86 -62.58
CA ALA A 129 25.31 -57.27 -63.32
C ALA A 129 24.04 -57.14 -62.46
N LEU A 130 23.69 -58.17 -61.68
CA LEU A 130 22.59 -58.13 -60.70
C LEU A 130 22.83 -57.06 -59.63
N LYS A 131 24.05 -56.96 -59.09
CA LYS A 131 24.43 -55.96 -58.08
C LYS A 131 24.33 -54.52 -58.62
N ARG A 132 24.78 -54.26 -59.84
CA ARG A 132 24.58 -52.96 -60.53
C ARG A 132 23.09 -52.68 -60.76
N ARG A 133 22.30 -53.69 -61.14
CA ARG A 133 20.83 -53.55 -61.30
C ARG A 133 20.14 -53.20 -59.99
N GLN A 134 20.54 -53.84 -58.88
CA GLN A 134 20.04 -53.53 -57.54
C GLN A 134 20.39 -52.09 -57.14
N GLN A 135 21.65 -51.65 -57.30
CA GLN A 135 22.08 -50.28 -57.01
C GLN A 135 21.26 -49.25 -57.81
N GLN A 136 21.10 -49.42 -59.13
CA GLN A 136 20.26 -48.54 -59.94
C GLN A 136 18.78 -48.54 -59.52
N THR A 137 18.29 -49.67 -58.98
CA THR A 137 16.91 -49.77 -58.48
C THR A 137 16.75 -49.07 -57.13
N GLU A 138 17.76 -49.12 -56.25
CA GLU A 138 17.79 -48.37 -54.99
C GLU A 138 17.93 -46.86 -55.23
N GLU A 139 18.79 -46.44 -56.15
CA GLU A 139 18.91 -45.02 -56.54
C GLU A 139 17.60 -44.48 -57.09
N ARG A 140 16.91 -45.26 -57.97
CA ARG A 140 15.56 -44.92 -58.43
C ARG A 140 14.53 -44.86 -57.29
N LYS A 141 14.59 -45.75 -56.30
CA LYS A 141 13.71 -45.66 -55.11
C LYS A 141 14.00 -44.40 -54.29
N LYS A 142 15.27 -44.06 -54.07
CA LYS A 142 15.68 -42.86 -53.34
C LYS A 142 15.22 -41.58 -54.03
N THR A 143 15.36 -41.47 -55.36
CA THR A 143 14.88 -40.28 -56.09
C THR A 143 13.36 -40.19 -56.08
N ILE A 144 12.64 -41.31 -56.25
CA ILE A 144 11.17 -41.36 -56.12
C ILE A 144 10.72 -40.89 -54.72
N ASP A 145 11.35 -41.35 -53.65
CA ASP A 145 10.97 -40.95 -52.29
C ASP A 145 11.36 -39.50 -51.95
N GLU A 146 12.47 -38.99 -52.48
CA GLU A 146 12.78 -37.56 -52.39
C GLU A 146 11.76 -36.68 -53.11
N ASP A 147 11.37 -37.04 -54.34
CA ASP A 147 10.36 -36.30 -55.08
C ASP A 147 8.98 -36.42 -54.41
N ARG A 148 8.69 -37.56 -53.76
CA ARG A 148 7.50 -37.73 -52.91
C ARG A 148 7.53 -36.80 -51.70
N LYS A 149 8.69 -36.60 -51.05
CA LYS A 149 8.87 -35.64 -49.95
C LYS A 149 8.73 -34.18 -50.44
N LYS A 150 9.39 -33.82 -51.55
CA LYS A 150 9.27 -32.48 -52.17
C LYS A 150 7.82 -32.17 -52.55
N ARG A 151 7.11 -33.15 -53.13
CA ARG A 151 5.69 -33.02 -53.52
C ARG A 151 4.75 -32.91 -52.32
N ARG A 152 5.01 -33.62 -51.20
CA ARG A 152 4.29 -33.42 -49.93
C ARG A 152 4.53 -32.01 -49.38
N MET A 153 5.78 -31.56 -49.26
CA MET A 153 6.06 -30.21 -48.76
C MET A 153 5.40 -29.12 -49.61
N PHE A 154 5.39 -29.28 -50.94
CA PHE A 154 4.69 -28.36 -51.84
C PHE A 154 3.15 -28.41 -51.65
N GLN A 155 2.56 -29.60 -51.50
CA GLN A 155 1.13 -29.73 -51.20
C GLN A 155 0.75 -29.19 -49.81
N ASP A 156 1.59 -29.32 -48.80
CA ASP A 156 1.33 -28.80 -47.44
C ASP A 156 1.45 -27.27 -47.40
N ILE A 157 2.41 -26.69 -48.13
CA ILE A 157 2.50 -25.22 -48.32
C ILE A 157 1.25 -24.71 -49.05
N GLY A 158 0.83 -25.38 -50.13
CA GLY A 158 -0.39 -25.04 -50.86
C GLY A 158 -1.66 -25.19 -50.00
N ARG A 159 -1.76 -26.24 -49.18
CA ARG A 159 -2.88 -26.46 -48.25
C ARG A 159 -2.93 -25.36 -47.19
N LYS A 160 -1.79 -24.96 -46.61
CA LYS A 160 -1.70 -23.84 -45.65
C LYS A 160 -1.98 -22.46 -46.26
N MET A 161 -1.83 -22.30 -47.58
CA MET A 161 -2.23 -21.08 -48.29
C MET A 161 -3.72 -21.05 -48.65
N MET A 162 -4.41 -22.19 -48.57
CA MET A 162 -5.84 -22.36 -48.86
C MET A 162 -6.67 -22.71 -47.60
N GLU A 163 -6.04 -22.78 -46.42
CA GLU A 163 -6.73 -22.88 -45.11
C GLU A 163 -7.59 -21.62 -44.92
N ASP A 164 -8.88 -21.80 -44.62
CA ASP A 164 -9.83 -20.72 -44.38
C ASP A 164 -9.30 -19.82 -43.23
N PRO A 165 -9.28 -18.48 -43.35
CA PRO A 165 -8.85 -17.60 -42.28
C PRO A 165 -9.49 -17.89 -40.91
N GLN A 166 -10.74 -18.36 -40.88
CA GLN A 166 -11.40 -18.76 -39.62
C GLN A 166 -10.89 -20.10 -39.06
N GLU A 167 -10.51 -21.06 -39.91
CA GLU A 167 -9.94 -22.33 -39.46
C GLU A 167 -8.49 -22.16 -39.00
N ARG A 168 -7.74 -21.29 -39.68
CA ARG A 168 -6.42 -20.82 -39.24
C ARG A 168 -6.48 -20.15 -37.87
N ASP A 169 -7.40 -19.21 -37.65
CA ASP A 169 -7.57 -18.54 -36.34
C ASP A 169 -8.02 -19.52 -35.24
N ARG A 170 -8.89 -20.49 -35.55
CA ARG A 170 -9.25 -21.59 -34.62
C ARG A 170 -8.06 -22.48 -34.27
N ARG A 171 -7.21 -22.81 -35.25
CA ARG A 171 -6.00 -23.60 -35.03
C ARG A 171 -4.96 -22.84 -34.22
N GLU A 172 -4.69 -21.59 -34.58
CA GLU A 172 -3.80 -20.69 -33.83
C GLU A 172 -4.32 -20.50 -32.39
N ARG A 173 -5.64 -20.37 -32.16
CA ARG A 173 -6.25 -20.43 -30.82
C ARG A 173 -6.01 -21.75 -30.08
N ARG A 174 -6.11 -22.90 -30.75
CA ARG A 174 -5.93 -24.23 -30.14
C ARG A 174 -4.48 -24.46 -29.73
N GLU A 175 -3.54 -24.18 -30.64
CA GLU A 175 -2.10 -24.22 -30.38
C GLU A 175 -1.66 -23.15 -29.36
N ARG A 176 -2.42 -22.06 -29.22
CA ARG A 176 -2.21 -21.07 -28.14
C ARG A 176 -2.71 -21.57 -26.79
N MET A 177 -3.90 -22.14 -26.69
CA MET A 177 -4.40 -22.75 -25.44
C MET A 177 -3.52 -23.91 -24.97
N GLU A 178 -2.97 -24.73 -25.88
CA GLU A 178 -2.00 -25.78 -25.56
C GLU A 178 -0.66 -25.23 -25.01
N ARG A 179 -0.29 -23.98 -25.37
CA ARG A 179 0.86 -23.28 -24.76
C ARG A 179 0.51 -22.61 -23.44
N GLU A 180 -0.69 -22.03 -23.34
CA GLU A 180 -1.20 -21.36 -22.13
C GLU A 180 -1.44 -22.33 -20.96
N ASN A 181 -1.74 -23.62 -21.24
CA ASN A 181 -1.92 -24.65 -20.21
C ASN A 181 -0.59 -25.14 -19.56
N ASN A 182 0.58 -24.81 -20.10
CA ASN A 182 1.88 -25.13 -19.51
C ASN A 182 2.37 -23.94 -18.67
N GLY A 183 1.96 -23.91 -17.39
CA GLY A 183 1.92 -22.73 -16.52
C GLY A 183 3.23 -22.00 -16.15
N ASP A 184 4.40 -22.43 -16.62
CA ASP A 184 5.70 -21.86 -16.20
C ASP A 184 6.30 -20.83 -17.17
N GLN A 185 5.68 -20.57 -18.34
CA GLN A 185 6.30 -19.75 -19.40
C GLN A 185 6.14 -18.22 -19.25
N ALA A 186 5.38 -17.74 -18.26
CA ALA A 186 5.01 -16.32 -18.15
C ALA A 186 6.20 -15.38 -17.85
N ASP A 187 7.22 -15.85 -17.13
CA ASP A 187 8.38 -15.04 -16.74
C ASP A 187 9.50 -15.09 -17.78
N ASP A 188 9.80 -16.28 -18.31
CA ASP A 188 10.73 -16.50 -19.44
C ASP A 188 10.32 -15.69 -20.69
N GLY A 189 9.01 -15.59 -20.96
CA GLY A 189 8.47 -14.70 -22.01
C GLY A 189 8.76 -13.21 -21.77
N ARG A 190 8.70 -12.73 -20.51
CA ARG A 190 9.02 -11.33 -20.16
C ARG A 190 10.52 -11.06 -20.25
N GLN A 191 11.36 -12.03 -19.89
CA GLN A 191 12.81 -11.92 -19.97
C GLN A 191 13.28 -11.81 -21.42
N LYS A 192 12.79 -12.68 -22.32
CA LYS A 192 13.05 -12.60 -23.77
C LYS A 192 12.65 -11.25 -24.38
N ILE A 193 11.49 -10.70 -24.03
CA ILE A 193 11.04 -9.37 -24.49
C ILE A 193 11.95 -8.24 -24.00
N ARG A 194 12.53 -8.36 -22.78
CA ARG A 194 13.51 -7.39 -22.27
C ARG A 194 14.81 -7.47 -23.07
N GLU A 195 15.36 -8.67 -23.27
CA GLU A 195 16.57 -8.88 -24.05
C GLU A 195 16.46 -8.39 -25.50
N GLU A 196 15.34 -8.65 -26.18
CA GLU A 196 15.09 -8.13 -27.53
C GLU A 196 15.08 -6.61 -27.57
N LYS A 197 14.47 -5.96 -26.56
CA LYS A 197 14.46 -4.49 -26.44
C LYS A 197 15.87 -3.94 -26.20
N ASP A 198 16.68 -4.65 -25.44
CA ASP A 198 18.06 -4.25 -25.13
C ASP A 198 18.98 -4.42 -26.33
N LYS A 199 18.91 -5.56 -27.03
CA LYS A 199 19.59 -5.79 -28.33
C LYS A 199 19.17 -4.73 -29.37
N GLY A 200 17.90 -4.32 -29.36
CA GLY A 200 17.40 -3.21 -30.18
C GLY A 200 18.04 -1.86 -29.84
N LYS A 201 18.14 -1.52 -28.55
CA LYS A 201 18.85 -0.32 -28.05
C LYS A 201 20.34 -0.35 -28.38
N GLU A 202 21.00 -1.49 -28.23
CA GLU A 202 22.41 -1.68 -28.55
C GLU A 202 22.69 -1.40 -30.03
N LEU A 203 21.93 -2.04 -30.93
CA LEU A 203 22.00 -1.78 -32.37
C LEU A 203 21.70 -0.32 -32.72
N GLN A 204 20.79 0.34 -32.00
CA GLN A 204 20.50 1.76 -32.17
C GLN A 204 21.68 2.64 -31.75
N ALA A 205 22.31 2.37 -30.60
CA ALA A 205 23.49 3.10 -30.12
C ALA A 205 24.70 2.93 -31.06
N ILE A 206 24.91 1.71 -31.60
CA ILE A 206 25.93 1.44 -32.62
C ILE A 206 25.65 2.26 -33.89
N LYS A 207 24.41 2.23 -34.41
CA LYS A 207 24.02 3.02 -35.59
C LYS A 207 24.23 4.51 -35.37
N GLU A 208 23.81 5.05 -34.22
CA GLU A 208 23.93 6.48 -33.90
C GLU A 208 25.40 6.93 -33.83
N ARG A 209 26.30 6.07 -33.33
CA ARG A 209 27.74 6.32 -33.22
C ARG A 209 28.46 6.35 -34.58
N TYR A 210 28.14 5.42 -35.49
CA TYR A 210 28.91 5.23 -36.74
C TYR A 210 28.27 5.84 -37.99
N LEU A 211 26.93 5.88 -38.07
CA LEU A 211 26.21 6.46 -39.21
C LEU A 211 25.83 7.93 -38.99
N GLY A 212 26.04 8.44 -37.77
CA GLY A 212 25.71 9.80 -37.37
C GLY A 212 24.23 9.95 -36.99
N GLY A 213 23.96 10.07 -35.69
CA GLY A 213 22.64 10.44 -35.20
C GLY A 213 22.20 11.83 -35.61
N THR A 214 20.93 11.99 -35.99
CA THR A 214 20.23 13.27 -35.94
C THR A 214 20.12 13.69 -34.47
N LYS A 215 21.15 14.38 -33.96
CA LYS A 215 21.20 14.90 -32.60
C LYS A 215 19.95 15.72 -32.31
N LYS A 216 19.00 15.14 -31.56
CA LYS A 216 17.90 15.90 -30.96
C LYS A 216 18.53 16.94 -30.05
N ARG A 217 18.55 18.21 -30.49
CA ARG A 217 18.96 19.33 -29.64
C ARG A 217 18.18 19.22 -28.33
N ARG A 218 18.89 19.19 -27.19
CA ARG A 218 18.25 19.42 -25.89
C ARG A 218 17.44 20.70 -26.02
N ARG A 219 16.14 20.66 -25.73
CA ARG A 219 15.32 21.87 -25.67
C ARG A 219 15.87 22.74 -24.55
N THR A 220 16.64 23.77 -24.90
CA THR A 220 16.97 24.85 -23.97
C THR A 220 15.65 25.42 -23.49
N ARG A 221 15.33 25.26 -22.20
CA ARG A 221 14.07 25.75 -21.64
C ARG A 221 14.05 27.28 -21.81
N HIS A 222 13.06 27.81 -22.52
CA HIS A 222 12.92 29.26 -22.67
C HIS A 222 12.59 29.86 -21.30
N LEU A 223 13.18 31.01 -20.99
CA LEU A 223 13.08 31.70 -19.70
C LEU A 223 11.63 32.05 -19.28
N ASN A 224 10.68 32.02 -20.22
CA ASN A 224 9.29 32.40 -20.01
C ASN A 224 8.35 31.22 -19.62
N ASP A 225 8.80 29.96 -19.62
CA ASP A 225 7.99 28.84 -19.12
C ASP A 225 8.10 28.75 -17.58
N ARG A 226 7.31 29.59 -16.89
CA ARG A 226 7.33 29.78 -15.41
C ARG A 226 6.68 28.63 -14.62
N LYS A 227 6.97 27.37 -14.95
CA LYS A 227 6.55 26.20 -14.16
C LYS A 227 7.71 25.71 -13.29
N PHE A 228 7.66 26.01 -12.00
CA PHE A 228 8.56 25.39 -11.02
C PHE A 228 8.22 23.90 -10.90
N VAL A 229 9.13 23.04 -11.36
CA VAL A 229 9.04 21.59 -11.21
C VAL A 229 10.01 21.18 -10.10
N PHE A 230 9.46 20.77 -8.95
CA PHE A 230 10.23 20.40 -7.76
C PHE A 230 10.82 18.99 -7.82
N GLU A 231 10.40 18.18 -8.79
CA GLU A 231 10.83 16.80 -8.99
C GLU A 231 11.66 16.66 -10.27
N TRP A 232 12.66 15.78 -10.24
CA TRP A 232 13.35 15.35 -11.45
C TRP A 232 12.41 14.52 -12.33
N ASP A 233 12.43 14.78 -13.63
CA ASP A 233 11.72 13.97 -14.63
C ASP A 233 12.46 12.63 -14.83
N ALA A 234 11.70 11.54 -14.98
CA ALA A 234 12.27 10.23 -15.28
C ALA A 234 12.95 10.18 -16.66
N SER A 235 12.67 11.15 -17.55
CA SER A 235 13.42 11.30 -18.81
C SER A 235 14.85 11.83 -18.63
N GLU A 236 15.19 12.37 -17.45
CA GLU A 236 16.53 12.83 -17.09
C GLU A 236 17.39 11.73 -16.39
N ASP A 237 16.81 10.54 -16.15
CA ASP A 237 17.52 9.37 -15.60
C ASP A 237 18.50 8.77 -16.61
N THR A 238 19.78 8.69 -16.21
CA THR A 238 20.88 8.17 -17.01
C THR A 238 21.21 6.69 -16.73
N SER A 239 20.56 6.06 -15.75
CA SER A 239 20.86 4.68 -15.32
C SER A 239 20.30 3.59 -16.25
N THR A 240 19.45 3.96 -17.23
CA THR A 240 18.72 3.01 -18.08
C THR A 240 19.53 2.41 -19.23
N ASP A 241 20.56 1.65 -18.89
CA ASP A 241 21.41 0.94 -19.86
C ASP A 241 20.65 -0.14 -20.67
N TYR A 242 21.32 -0.70 -21.68
CA TYR A 242 20.92 -1.89 -22.42
C TYR A 242 21.82 -3.09 -22.08
N ASN A 243 23.11 -2.86 -21.83
CA ASN A 243 24.07 -3.93 -21.57
C ASN A 243 23.85 -4.53 -20.16
N PRO A 244 23.69 -5.85 -20.01
CA PRO A 244 23.49 -6.48 -18.69
C PRO A 244 24.61 -6.15 -17.70
N ILE A 245 25.86 -6.00 -18.16
CA ILE A 245 27.02 -5.65 -17.31
C ILE A 245 26.85 -4.30 -16.61
N TYR A 246 26.14 -3.36 -17.25
CA TYR A 246 25.87 -2.02 -16.69
C TYR A 246 24.49 -1.89 -16.04
N LYS A 247 23.61 -2.89 -16.18
CA LYS A 247 22.37 -3.00 -15.38
C LYS A 247 22.65 -3.67 -14.05
N GLU A 248 23.19 -4.87 -14.11
CA GLU A 248 23.58 -5.70 -12.97
C GLU A 248 25.06 -5.46 -12.67
N LYS A 249 25.40 -4.18 -12.41
CA LYS A 249 26.76 -3.80 -12.04
C LYS A 249 27.15 -4.58 -10.79
N HIS A 250 28.18 -5.42 -10.92
CA HIS A 250 28.71 -6.18 -9.79
C HIS A 250 29.08 -5.22 -8.66
N GLN A 251 28.32 -5.26 -7.58
CA GLN A 251 28.55 -4.38 -6.43
C GLN A 251 29.89 -4.74 -5.79
N VAL A 252 30.67 -3.72 -5.43
CA VAL A 252 32.03 -3.91 -4.91
C VAL A 252 32.03 -4.68 -3.60
N GLN A 253 32.42 -5.95 -3.66
CA GLN A 253 32.65 -6.79 -2.49
C GLN A 253 34.01 -6.40 -1.90
N LEU A 254 34.01 -5.55 -0.88
CA LEU A 254 35.23 -5.03 -0.23
C LEU A 254 35.89 -6.11 0.66
N TYR A 255 36.45 -7.14 0.02
CA TYR A 255 37.02 -8.35 0.62
C TYR A 255 36.09 -9.08 1.61
N GLY A 256 34.76 -8.91 1.46
CA GLY A 256 33.76 -9.41 2.42
C GLY A 256 33.85 -8.79 3.83
N ARG A 257 34.56 -7.66 3.99
CA ARG A 257 34.83 -7.01 5.28
C ARG A 257 34.45 -5.53 5.33
N GLY A 258 34.54 -4.82 4.20
CA GLY A 258 34.05 -3.45 4.08
C GLY A 258 32.57 -3.40 3.67
N PHE A 259 31.90 -2.32 4.06
CA PHE A 259 30.47 -2.09 3.83
C PHE A 259 30.24 -0.71 3.21
N ILE A 260 29.15 -0.57 2.47
CA ILE A 260 28.70 0.70 1.87
C ILE A 260 28.23 1.63 3.00
N ALA A 261 28.60 2.91 2.92
CA ALA A 261 28.22 3.90 3.92
C ALA A 261 26.70 4.19 3.92
N GLY A 262 26.13 4.45 5.10
CA GLY A 262 24.73 4.88 5.27
C GLY A 262 23.67 3.76 5.24
N ILE A 263 24.00 2.55 4.79
CA ILE A 263 23.08 1.39 4.77
C ILE A 263 23.34 0.53 6.02
N ASP A 264 22.30 -0.05 6.65
CA ASP A 264 22.46 -0.93 7.81
C ASP A 264 23.41 -2.11 7.50
N LEU A 265 24.46 -2.25 8.31
CA LEU A 265 25.45 -3.32 8.22
C LEU A 265 24.83 -4.72 8.32
N LYS A 266 23.72 -4.88 9.04
CA LYS A 266 23.02 -6.18 9.16
C LYS A 266 22.28 -6.53 7.89
N GLN A 267 21.58 -5.56 7.29
CA GLN A 267 20.93 -5.71 5.99
C GLN A 267 21.96 -6.01 4.90
N GLN A 268 23.07 -5.23 4.84
CA GLN A 268 24.18 -5.51 3.92
C GLN A 268 24.78 -6.90 4.09
N LYS A 269 24.97 -7.38 5.33
CA LYS A 269 25.47 -8.76 5.58
C LYS A 269 24.51 -9.87 5.16
N LYS A 270 23.22 -9.56 4.99
CA LYS A 270 22.20 -10.49 4.51
C LYS A 270 22.09 -10.47 2.98
N ASP A 271 22.27 -9.29 2.38
CA ASP A 271 22.13 -9.07 0.93
C ASP A 271 23.46 -9.26 0.17
N GLN A 272 24.59 -9.32 0.87
CA GLN A 272 25.91 -9.60 0.28
C GLN A 272 25.97 -11.00 -0.36
N SER A 273 26.78 -11.14 -1.42
CA SER A 273 27.10 -12.45 -1.98
C SER A 273 27.89 -13.31 -0.99
N HIS A 274 27.54 -14.59 -0.90
CA HIS A 274 28.21 -15.57 -0.05
C HIS A 274 29.64 -15.95 -0.50
N PHE A 275 30.10 -15.49 -1.67
CA PHE A 275 31.42 -15.83 -2.24
C PHE A 275 32.60 -15.76 -1.25
N TYR A 276 32.71 -14.67 -0.48
CA TYR A 276 33.78 -14.54 0.52
C TYR A 276 33.59 -15.42 1.77
N VAL A 277 32.35 -15.81 2.10
CA VAL A 277 32.05 -16.73 3.20
C VAL A 277 32.55 -18.13 2.83
N ASP A 278 32.11 -18.64 1.68
CA ASP A 278 32.46 -19.98 1.18
C ASP A 278 33.97 -20.11 0.93
N MET A 279 34.60 -19.05 0.40
CA MET A 279 36.05 -19.00 0.21
C MET A 279 36.81 -19.00 1.55
N MET A 280 36.32 -18.30 2.58
CA MET A 280 36.95 -18.30 3.91
C MET A 280 36.75 -19.65 4.61
N GLU A 281 35.60 -20.30 4.45
CA GLU A 281 35.38 -21.65 4.96
C GLU A 281 36.26 -22.69 4.27
N THR A 282 36.51 -22.55 2.97
CA THR A 282 37.38 -23.46 2.22
C THR A 282 38.87 -23.28 2.56
N ARG A 283 39.32 -22.04 2.80
CA ARG A 283 40.76 -21.71 2.92
C ARG A 283 41.31 -21.67 4.35
N ARG A 284 40.46 -21.49 5.37
CA ARG A 284 40.92 -21.38 6.77
C ARG A 284 41.35 -22.72 7.35
N THR A 285 42.38 -22.69 8.19
CA THR A 285 42.74 -23.83 9.06
C THR A 285 41.65 -24.09 10.11
N LEU A 286 41.68 -25.25 10.76
CA LEU A 286 40.74 -25.56 11.85
C LEU A 286 40.84 -24.52 13.00
N GLU A 287 42.06 -24.17 13.40
CA GLU A 287 42.31 -23.14 14.42
C GLU A 287 41.76 -21.75 14.02
N GLU A 288 41.93 -21.34 12.77
CA GLU A 288 41.38 -20.07 12.27
C GLU A 288 39.85 -20.08 12.22
N LYS A 289 39.22 -21.23 11.94
CA LYS A 289 37.76 -21.39 12.01
C LYS A 289 37.27 -21.24 13.46
N GLU A 290 37.93 -21.89 14.42
CA GLU A 290 37.60 -21.77 15.85
C GLU A 290 37.79 -20.33 16.37
N GLN A 291 38.88 -19.66 16.01
CA GLN A 291 39.12 -18.26 16.38
C GLN A 291 38.04 -17.32 15.84
N GLU A 292 37.64 -17.50 14.57
CA GLU A 292 36.54 -16.73 13.99
C GLU A 292 35.20 -17.06 14.65
N GLU A 293 34.92 -18.33 14.95
CA GLU A 293 33.69 -18.74 15.63
C GLU A 293 33.62 -18.11 17.04
N VAL A 294 34.72 -18.09 17.79
CA VAL A 294 34.83 -17.38 19.08
C VAL A 294 34.61 -15.87 18.90
N ARG A 295 35.14 -15.27 17.84
CA ARG A 295 34.90 -13.84 17.54
C ARG A 295 33.43 -13.58 17.21
N LEU A 296 32.80 -14.43 16.39
CA LEU A 296 31.38 -14.36 16.04
C LEU A 296 30.48 -14.56 17.27
N LYS A 297 30.77 -15.54 18.14
CA LYS A 297 30.10 -15.73 19.44
C LYS A 297 30.18 -14.46 20.31
N LYS A 298 31.35 -13.81 20.37
CA LYS A 298 31.51 -12.52 21.09
C LYS A 298 30.71 -11.38 20.46
N VAL A 299 30.65 -11.29 19.12
CA VAL A 299 29.84 -10.30 18.40
C VAL A 299 28.35 -10.56 18.61
N HIS A 300 27.86 -11.78 18.42
CA HIS A 300 26.48 -12.16 18.64
C HIS A 300 26.03 -11.96 20.10
N LYS A 301 26.92 -12.19 21.09
CA LYS A 301 26.63 -11.85 22.50
C LYS A 301 26.46 -10.33 22.70
N LYS A 302 27.28 -9.50 22.05
CA LYS A 302 27.10 -8.02 22.05
C LYS A 302 25.80 -7.62 21.35
N GLU A 303 25.50 -8.19 20.18
CA GLU A 303 24.25 -7.94 19.44
C GLU A 303 23.00 -8.43 20.17
N ALA A 304 23.09 -9.52 20.94
CA ALA A 304 22.02 -10.03 21.77
C ALA A 304 21.78 -9.12 22.98
N LYS A 305 22.85 -8.67 23.66
CA LYS A 305 22.74 -7.67 24.73
C LYS A 305 22.14 -6.37 24.21
N GLN A 306 22.64 -5.83 23.10
CA GLN A 306 22.08 -4.61 22.51
C GLN A 306 20.59 -4.79 22.17
N ARG A 307 20.21 -5.90 21.52
CA ARG A 307 18.79 -6.22 21.26
C ARG A 307 17.95 -6.35 22.51
N TRP A 308 18.51 -6.81 23.63
CA TRP A 308 17.84 -6.93 24.92
C TRP A 308 17.60 -5.57 25.58
N ASP A 309 18.60 -4.70 25.55
CA ASP A 309 18.54 -3.35 26.12
C ASP A 309 17.61 -2.44 25.28
N ASP A 310 17.71 -2.54 23.94
CA ASP A 310 16.89 -1.85 22.93
C ASP A 310 15.50 -2.49 22.68
N ARG A 311 15.05 -3.45 23.51
CA ARG A 311 13.70 -4.04 23.39
C ARG A 311 12.61 -2.97 23.44
N HIS A 312 11.58 -3.13 22.63
CA HIS A 312 10.35 -2.35 22.71
C HIS A 312 9.65 -2.58 24.08
N TRP A 313 9.01 -1.54 24.63
CA TRP A 313 8.40 -1.59 25.96
C TRP A 313 7.38 -2.72 26.13
N SER A 314 6.67 -3.10 25.06
CA SER A 314 5.69 -4.20 25.08
C SER A 314 6.28 -5.59 25.40
N GLN A 315 7.60 -5.74 25.30
CA GLN A 315 8.34 -6.97 25.64
C GLN A 315 9.11 -6.85 26.98
N LYS A 316 9.07 -5.68 27.62
CA LYS A 316 9.69 -5.40 28.92
C LYS A 316 8.66 -5.53 30.04
N LYS A 317 9.10 -5.91 31.24
CA LYS A 317 8.29 -5.80 32.47
C LYS A 317 8.25 -4.34 32.95
N LEU A 318 7.31 -4.01 33.85
CA LEU A 318 7.23 -2.66 34.43
C LEU A 318 8.52 -2.24 35.17
N GLU A 319 9.11 -3.15 35.94
CA GLU A 319 10.37 -2.96 36.68
C GLU A 319 11.60 -2.74 35.76
N GLU A 320 11.52 -3.19 34.50
CA GLU A 320 12.60 -3.06 33.50
C GLU A 320 12.48 -1.77 32.66
N MET A 321 11.48 -0.92 32.91
CA MET A 321 11.21 0.29 32.12
C MET A 321 12.14 1.45 32.51
N ALA A 322 13.03 1.84 31.59
CA ALA A 322 13.82 3.07 31.72
C ALA A 322 13.05 4.31 31.23
N ASP A 323 13.51 5.52 31.57
CA ASP A 323 12.92 6.77 31.08
C ASP A 323 12.88 6.89 29.55
N ARG A 324 13.85 6.29 28.86
CA ARG A 324 13.83 6.15 27.40
C ARG A 324 12.63 5.32 26.94
N ASP A 325 12.33 4.22 27.60
CA ASP A 325 11.19 3.36 27.26
C ASP A 325 9.86 4.08 27.55
N TRP A 326 9.80 4.87 28.62
CA TRP A 326 8.66 5.75 28.89
C TRP A 326 8.52 6.89 27.87
N ARG A 327 9.62 7.36 27.28
CA ARG A 327 9.57 8.33 26.17
C ARG A 327 9.05 7.68 24.89
N ILE A 328 9.59 6.51 24.52
CA ILE A 328 9.11 5.71 23.37
C ILE A 328 7.63 5.37 23.54
N PHE A 329 7.21 4.92 24.73
CA PHE A 329 5.80 4.66 25.05
C PHE A 329 4.91 5.89 24.80
N ARG A 330 5.35 7.08 25.21
CA ARG A 330 4.63 8.33 24.94
C ARG A 330 4.64 8.69 23.45
N GLU A 331 5.75 8.49 22.75
CA GLU A 331 5.86 8.68 21.29
C GLU A 331 4.91 7.75 20.51
N ASP A 332 4.81 6.47 20.89
CA ASP A 332 3.96 5.45 20.23
C ASP A 332 2.46 5.71 20.42
N TYR A 333 2.05 6.19 21.60
CA TYR A 333 0.68 6.60 21.89
C TYR A 333 0.39 8.07 21.59
N SER A 334 1.35 8.78 20.97
CA SER A 334 1.26 10.20 20.62
C SER A 334 0.93 11.14 21.79
N ILE A 335 1.40 10.82 23.00
CA ILE A 335 1.15 11.56 24.23
C ILE A 335 2.26 12.60 24.45
N THR A 336 1.91 13.88 24.53
CA THR A 336 2.84 14.95 24.93
C THR A 336 2.38 15.59 26.23
N THR A 337 3.29 15.77 27.19
CA THR A 337 2.94 16.29 28.54
C THR A 337 3.66 17.59 28.88
N LYS A 338 2.98 18.52 29.56
CA LYS A 338 3.57 19.72 30.21
C LYS A 338 3.24 19.71 31.71
N GLY A 339 4.12 20.29 32.53
CA GLY A 339 4.02 20.33 34.00
C GLY A 339 5.16 19.55 34.68
N GLY A 340 5.45 19.87 35.94
CA GLY A 340 6.52 19.23 36.71
C GLY A 340 6.19 17.78 37.10
N LYS A 341 7.24 16.96 37.31
CA LYS A 341 7.19 15.61 37.93
C LYS A 341 5.98 14.75 37.49
N ILE A 342 5.75 14.60 36.19
CA ILE A 342 4.59 13.86 35.65
C ILE A 342 4.74 12.35 35.90
N PRO A 343 3.75 11.66 36.54
CA PRO A 343 3.80 10.22 36.77
C PRO A 343 3.85 9.41 35.46
N HIS A 344 4.45 8.22 35.52
CA HIS A 344 4.52 7.32 34.37
C HIS A 344 3.11 6.84 33.93
N PRO A 345 2.85 6.74 32.62
CA PRO A 345 1.54 6.33 32.11
C PRO A 345 1.24 4.84 32.32
N ILE A 346 -0.05 4.50 32.36
CA ILE A 346 -0.55 3.12 32.51
C ILE A 346 -0.21 2.28 31.26
N ARG A 347 0.48 1.15 31.47
CA ARG A 347 0.79 0.17 30.40
C ARG A 347 -0.37 -0.77 30.10
N ASN A 348 -1.05 -1.30 31.11
CA ASN A 348 -2.32 -2.00 31.03
C ASN A 348 -3.02 -1.92 32.40
N TRP A 349 -4.29 -2.32 32.48
CA TRP A 349 -5.07 -2.22 33.73
C TRP A 349 -4.60 -3.17 34.83
N LYS A 350 -3.87 -4.25 34.51
CA LYS A 350 -3.45 -5.31 35.46
C LYS A 350 -2.11 -5.03 36.14
N GLU A 351 -1.21 -4.32 35.46
CA GLU A 351 0.09 -3.88 35.99
C GLU A 351 -0.02 -2.62 36.86
N TYR A 352 -1.13 -1.88 36.78
CA TYR A 352 -1.31 -0.64 37.53
C TYR A 352 -2.18 -0.87 38.76
N ASN A 353 -1.76 -0.30 39.90
CA ASN A 353 -2.31 -0.58 41.22
C ASN A 353 -3.66 0.14 41.48
N LEU A 354 -4.68 -0.18 40.67
CA LEU A 354 -6.07 0.21 40.94
C LEU A 354 -6.72 -0.76 41.95
N PRO A 355 -7.70 -0.32 42.75
CA PRO A 355 -8.48 -1.21 43.60
C PRO A 355 -9.15 -2.33 42.80
N PRO A 356 -9.18 -3.59 43.28
CA PRO A 356 -9.69 -4.73 42.52
C PRO A 356 -11.11 -4.56 41.97
N HIS A 357 -12.01 -3.97 42.77
CA HIS A 357 -13.40 -3.70 42.37
C HIS A 357 -13.52 -2.67 41.24
N ILE A 358 -12.57 -1.73 41.12
CA ILE A 358 -12.53 -0.80 39.98
C ILE A 358 -12.06 -1.52 38.72
N VAL A 359 -11.06 -2.40 38.82
CA VAL A 359 -10.57 -3.21 37.68
C VAL A 359 -11.66 -4.14 37.17
N GLU A 360 -12.42 -4.77 38.08
CA GLU A 360 -13.57 -5.62 37.74
C GLU A 360 -14.66 -4.85 37.00
N VAL A 361 -15.00 -3.63 37.43
CA VAL A 361 -15.98 -2.79 36.72
C VAL A 361 -15.46 -2.33 35.35
N ILE A 362 -14.17 -2.02 35.21
CA ILE A 362 -13.53 -1.69 33.93
C ILE A 362 -13.63 -2.86 32.94
N ASP A 363 -13.35 -4.09 33.39
CA ASP A 363 -13.43 -5.31 32.55
C ASP A 363 -14.89 -5.64 32.18
N ASN A 364 -15.81 -5.57 33.14
CA ASN A 364 -17.25 -5.75 32.92
C ASN A 364 -17.85 -4.69 31.97
N CYS A 365 -17.34 -3.46 31.98
CA CYS A 365 -17.71 -2.41 31.01
C CYS A 365 -17.06 -2.62 29.62
N GLY A 366 -16.17 -3.61 29.45
CA GLY A 366 -15.53 -3.97 28.19
C GLY A 366 -14.28 -3.16 27.82
N TYR A 367 -13.71 -2.38 28.73
CA TYR A 367 -12.56 -1.51 28.47
C TYR A 367 -11.25 -2.31 28.54
N LYS A 368 -10.98 -3.18 27.56
CA LYS A 368 -9.84 -4.12 27.57
C LYS A 368 -8.46 -3.48 27.76
N ASP A 369 -8.24 -2.32 27.14
CA ASP A 369 -6.98 -1.57 27.16
C ASP A 369 -7.25 -0.07 27.40
N PRO A 370 -6.42 0.63 28.19
CA PRO A 370 -6.58 2.06 28.37
C PRO A 370 -6.28 2.83 27.08
N THR A 371 -7.06 3.88 26.79
CA THR A 371 -6.81 4.81 25.68
C THR A 371 -5.66 5.78 26.03
N PRO A 372 -5.02 6.47 25.05
CA PRO A 372 -3.90 7.36 25.34
C PRO A 372 -4.19 8.43 26.42
N ILE A 373 -5.42 8.95 26.50
CA ILE A 373 -5.79 9.91 27.55
C ILE A 373 -5.89 9.26 28.91
N GLN A 374 -6.55 8.09 28.99
CA GLN A 374 -6.66 7.31 30.22
C GLN A 374 -5.28 6.93 30.75
N ARG A 375 -4.35 6.52 29.87
CA ARG A 375 -2.99 6.11 30.22
C ARG A 375 -2.24 7.18 31.01
N GLN A 376 -2.32 8.45 30.61
CA GLN A 376 -1.52 9.51 31.22
C GLN A 376 -2.32 10.38 32.20
N ALA A 377 -3.62 10.59 31.99
CA ALA A 377 -4.46 11.41 32.87
C ALA A 377 -4.85 10.69 34.16
N ILE A 378 -5.12 9.37 34.15
CA ILE A 378 -5.53 8.64 35.37
C ILE A 378 -4.43 8.68 36.46
N PRO A 379 -3.14 8.43 36.17
CA PRO A 379 -2.07 8.56 37.16
C PRO A 379 -1.90 9.97 37.75
N ILE A 380 -2.13 11.01 36.94
CA ILE A 380 -2.13 12.40 37.42
C ILE A 380 -3.38 12.65 38.30
N GLY A 381 -4.51 12.07 37.90
CA GLY A 381 -5.78 12.11 38.60
C GLY A 381 -5.66 11.58 40.04
N LEU A 382 -5.05 10.41 40.18
CA LEU A 382 -4.81 9.73 41.47
C LEU A 382 -3.76 10.42 42.36
N GLN A 383 -3.03 11.41 41.85
CA GLN A 383 -2.20 12.31 42.65
C GLN A 383 -2.97 13.56 43.11
N ASN A 384 -4.31 13.62 42.98
CA ASN A 384 -5.11 14.83 43.18
C ASN A 384 -4.60 16.07 42.40
N ARG A 385 -3.87 15.94 41.29
CA ARG A 385 -3.32 17.07 40.52
C ARG A 385 -4.32 17.58 39.49
N ASP A 386 -4.32 18.89 39.21
CA ASP A 386 -5.18 19.46 38.17
C ASP A 386 -4.71 19.08 36.76
N ILE A 387 -5.64 18.92 35.82
CA ILE A 387 -5.37 18.38 34.48
C ILE A 387 -6.00 19.24 33.39
N ILE A 388 -5.25 19.49 32.32
CA ILE A 388 -5.79 19.95 31.02
C ILE A 388 -5.54 18.84 29.99
N GLY A 389 -6.58 18.12 29.59
CA GLY A 389 -6.52 17.09 28.56
C GLY A 389 -6.90 17.66 27.19
N VAL A 390 -5.93 17.76 26.28
CA VAL A 390 -6.16 18.19 24.89
C VAL A 390 -6.34 16.95 24.01
N ALA A 391 -7.60 16.61 23.73
CA ALA A 391 -8.00 15.40 23.04
C ALA A 391 -9.39 15.50 22.40
N GLU A 392 -9.55 14.90 21.22
CA GLU A 392 -10.83 14.85 20.49
C GLU A 392 -11.90 14.00 21.20
N THR A 393 -13.16 14.17 20.79
CA THR A 393 -14.29 13.32 21.22
C THR A 393 -14.08 11.86 20.84
N GLY A 394 -14.56 10.94 21.67
CA GLY A 394 -14.36 9.49 21.45
C GLY A 394 -12.95 8.97 21.77
N SER A 395 -12.00 9.82 22.19
CA SER A 395 -10.68 9.39 22.68
C SER A 395 -10.71 8.70 24.06
N GLY A 396 -11.88 8.56 24.68
CA GLY A 396 -12.07 7.96 26.01
C GLY A 396 -11.87 8.92 27.18
N LYS A 397 -12.10 10.23 26.96
CA LYS A 397 -12.00 11.30 27.98
C LYS A 397 -12.81 10.98 29.24
N THR A 398 -14.06 10.54 29.10
CA THR A 398 -15.00 10.28 30.19
C THR A 398 -14.40 9.37 31.26
N ALA A 399 -14.04 8.14 30.88
CA ALA A 399 -13.41 7.19 31.81
C ALA A 399 -12.08 7.70 32.40
N ALA A 400 -11.36 8.60 31.72
CA ALA A 400 -10.09 9.15 32.22
C ALA A 400 -10.27 10.08 33.44
N PHE A 401 -11.39 10.80 33.53
CA PHE A 401 -11.73 11.58 34.73
C PHE A 401 -12.64 10.83 35.72
N LEU A 402 -13.49 9.92 35.22
CA LEU A 402 -14.32 9.09 36.10
C LEU A 402 -13.49 8.13 36.95
N ILE A 403 -12.47 7.45 36.40
CA ILE A 403 -11.74 6.42 37.16
C ILE A 403 -11.09 6.98 38.45
N PRO A 404 -10.34 8.11 38.45
CA PRO A 404 -9.81 8.71 39.67
C PRO A 404 -10.90 9.11 40.68
N LEU A 405 -12.03 9.64 40.20
CA LEU A 405 -13.18 10.01 41.02
C LEU A 405 -13.83 8.78 41.69
N LEU A 406 -14.05 7.70 40.93
CA LEU A 406 -14.66 6.46 41.42
C LEU A 406 -13.74 5.74 42.41
N VAL A 407 -12.42 5.73 42.15
CA VAL A 407 -11.42 5.26 43.12
C VAL A 407 -11.61 6.03 44.43
N TRP A 408 -11.54 7.37 44.39
CA TRP A 408 -11.66 8.20 45.60
C TRP A 408 -12.97 7.92 46.37
N ILE A 409 -14.14 8.03 45.73
CA ILE A 409 -15.46 7.80 46.37
C ILE A 409 -15.55 6.41 47.00
N THR A 410 -15.03 5.37 46.35
CA THR A 410 -15.12 3.99 46.85
C THR A 410 -14.08 3.65 47.91
N THR A 411 -12.99 4.42 48.03
CA THR A 411 -11.99 4.28 49.10
C THR A 411 -12.31 5.05 50.38
N LEU A 412 -13.31 5.95 50.38
CA LEU A 412 -13.73 6.66 51.59
C LEU A 412 -14.24 5.68 52.66
N PRO A 413 -13.91 5.89 53.95
CA PRO A 413 -14.52 5.16 55.06
C PRO A 413 -16.05 5.23 55.01
N LYS A 414 -16.73 4.13 55.36
CA LYS A 414 -18.20 4.06 55.31
C LYS A 414 -18.85 5.15 56.17
N ASP A 415 -18.26 5.44 57.33
CA ASP A 415 -18.75 6.45 58.27
C ASP A 415 -18.56 7.89 57.75
N GLU A 416 -17.58 8.14 56.86
CA GLU A 416 -17.41 9.43 56.19
C GLU A 416 -18.37 9.62 55.00
N ARG A 417 -18.84 8.51 54.42
CA ARG A 417 -19.77 8.46 53.27
C ARG A 417 -21.24 8.55 53.69
N ILE A 418 -21.57 8.17 54.92
CA ILE A 418 -22.90 8.32 55.51
C ILE A 418 -22.97 9.71 56.18
N GLU A 419 -23.68 10.65 55.57
CA GLU A 419 -23.99 11.94 56.17
C GLU A 419 -25.50 12.05 56.41
N ASP A 420 -25.90 12.53 57.59
CA ASP A 420 -27.31 12.68 57.99
C ASP A 420 -28.07 13.79 57.21
N SER A 421 -27.41 14.45 56.26
CA SER A 421 -27.98 15.55 55.46
C SER A 421 -27.36 15.58 54.06
N ASP A 422 -28.20 15.78 53.04
CA ASP A 422 -27.76 15.87 51.65
C ASP A 422 -27.01 17.18 51.36
N GLN A 423 -25.67 17.13 51.37
CA GLN A 423 -24.79 18.27 51.08
C GLN A 423 -24.51 18.49 49.57
N GLY A 424 -25.29 17.84 48.69
CA GLY A 424 -25.11 17.86 47.23
C GLY A 424 -24.09 16.84 46.72
N PRO A 425 -23.54 17.02 45.50
CA PRO A 425 -22.64 16.05 44.88
C PRO A 425 -21.19 16.21 45.34
N TYR A 426 -20.42 15.13 45.24
CA TYR A 426 -18.96 15.16 45.33
C TYR A 426 -18.32 15.70 44.05
N ALA A 427 -18.97 15.47 42.90
CA ALA A 427 -18.47 15.86 41.59
C ALA A 427 -19.52 16.57 40.73
N VAL A 428 -19.09 17.62 40.03
CA VAL A 428 -19.85 18.28 38.97
C VAL A 428 -19.10 18.14 37.65
N ILE A 429 -19.78 17.60 36.64
CA ILE A 429 -19.28 17.49 35.26
C ILE A 429 -20.11 18.42 34.38
N LEU A 430 -19.47 19.45 33.84
CA LEU A 430 -20.06 20.37 32.90
C LEU A 430 -19.75 19.96 31.46
N ALA A 431 -20.78 20.03 30.61
CA ALA A 431 -20.69 19.82 29.16
C ALA A 431 -21.45 20.95 28.43
N PRO A 432 -20.97 21.45 27.27
CA PRO A 432 -21.60 22.54 26.53
C PRO A 432 -23.01 22.20 26.01
N THR A 433 -23.24 20.95 25.59
CA THR A 433 -24.49 20.54 24.93
C THR A 433 -25.23 19.47 25.72
N ARG A 434 -26.54 19.38 25.50
CA ARG A 434 -27.42 18.37 26.11
C ARG A 434 -26.99 16.96 25.68
N GLU A 435 -26.65 16.80 24.42
CA GLU A 435 -26.34 15.54 23.76
C GLU A 435 -25.04 14.95 24.31
N LEU A 436 -24.01 15.79 24.52
CA LEU A 436 -22.77 15.37 25.17
C LEU A 436 -23.00 15.04 26.65
N ALA A 437 -23.78 15.85 27.37
CA ALA A 437 -24.13 15.57 28.76
C ALA A 437 -24.86 14.22 28.92
N GLN A 438 -25.74 13.86 27.97
CA GLN A 438 -26.40 12.54 27.95
C GLN A 438 -25.42 11.39 27.66
N GLN A 439 -24.47 11.57 26.73
CA GLN A 439 -23.42 10.57 26.49
C GLN A 439 -22.56 10.34 27.74
N ILE A 440 -22.19 11.40 28.44
CA ILE A 440 -21.47 11.35 29.71
C ILE A 440 -22.34 10.68 30.80
N GLU A 441 -23.66 10.94 30.85
CA GLU A 441 -24.59 10.28 31.78
C GLU A 441 -24.66 8.78 31.54
N GLU A 442 -24.84 8.34 30.29
CA GLU A 442 -24.88 6.91 29.94
C GLU A 442 -23.57 6.18 30.27
N GLU A 443 -22.41 6.80 30.02
CA GLU A 443 -21.12 6.22 30.36
C GLU A 443 -20.91 6.21 31.88
N THR A 444 -21.23 7.31 32.58
CA THR A 444 -21.13 7.40 34.04
C THR A 444 -22.03 6.40 34.75
N LEU A 445 -23.25 6.17 34.25
CA LEU A 445 -24.17 5.17 34.82
C LEU A 445 -23.68 3.73 34.66
N LYS A 446 -22.92 3.40 33.59
CA LYS A 446 -22.31 2.08 33.41
C LYS A 446 -21.26 1.78 34.49
N PHE A 447 -20.41 2.76 34.79
CA PHE A 447 -19.40 2.64 35.85
C PHE A 447 -19.98 2.82 37.27
N GLY A 448 -20.95 3.72 37.45
CA GLY A 448 -21.47 4.13 38.76
C GLY A 448 -22.46 3.14 39.38
N LYS A 449 -23.36 2.54 38.58
CA LYS A 449 -24.37 1.60 39.10
C LYS A 449 -23.77 0.38 39.82
N PRO A 450 -22.73 -0.32 39.28
CA PRO A 450 -22.08 -1.43 39.98
C PRO A 450 -21.42 -1.02 41.31
N LEU A 451 -21.03 0.25 41.45
CA LEU A 451 -20.34 0.79 42.63
C LEU A 451 -21.28 1.46 43.64
N GLY A 452 -22.60 1.41 43.40
CA GLY A 452 -23.60 2.08 44.24
C GLY A 452 -23.44 3.60 44.26
N ILE A 453 -23.06 4.20 43.13
CA ILE A 453 -22.86 5.64 42.97
C ILE A 453 -24.01 6.21 42.12
N ARG A 454 -24.75 7.18 42.66
CA ARG A 454 -25.90 7.82 42.03
C ARG A 454 -25.44 8.99 41.17
N THR A 455 -26.01 9.09 39.98
CA THR A 455 -25.72 10.13 38.99
C THR A 455 -27.03 10.80 38.57
N VAL A 456 -27.04 12.13 38.48
CA VAL A 456 -28.22 12.91 38.07
C VAL A 456 -27.84 13.92 36.99
N ALA A 457 -28.54 13.89 35.85
CA ALA A 457 -28.39 14.89 34.79
C ALA A 457 -29.29 16.13 35.00
N VAL A 458 -28.66 17.30 35.00
CA VAL A 458 -29.28 18.64 35.13
C VAL A 458 -29.10 19.39 33.80
N ILE A 459 -29.95 19.03 32.83
CA ILE A 459 -29.82 19.44 31.42
C ILE A 459 -31.13 20.01 30.85
N GLY A 460 -31.06 20.76 29.75
CA GLY A 460 -32.25 21.27 29.07
C GLY A 460 -33.16 20.17 28.50
N GLY A 461 -34.46 20.44 28.45
CA GLY A 461 -35.43 19.56 27.75
C GLY A 461 -35.81 18.25 28.48
N ILE A 462 -35.62 18.20 29.80
CA ILE A 462 -36.28 17.25 30.71
C ILE A 462 -37.23 18.07 31.61
N SER A 463 -38.33 17.47 32.10
CA SER A 463 -39.25 18.17 33.02
C SER A 463 -38.51 18.66 34.27
N ARG A 464 -38.81 19.89 34.69
CA ARG A 464 -38.27 20.49 35.92
C ARG A 464 -38.67 19.68 37.16
N GLU A 465 -39.83 19.02 37.13
CA GLU A 465 -40.34 18.20 38.22
C GLU A 465 -39.56 16.89 38.38
N ASP A 466 -39.27 16.17 37.30
CA ASP A 466 -38.44 14.95 37.32
C ASP A 466 -37.01 15.27 37.77
N GLN A 467 -36.41 16.36 37.27
CA GLN A 467 -35.11 16.83 37.75
C GLN A 467 -35.15 17.19 39.24
N GLY A 468 -36.15 17.95 39.68
CA GLY A 468 -36.31 18.34 41.09
C GLY A 468 -36.53 17.13 42.00
N PHE A 469 -37.25 16.11 41.54
CA PHE A 469 -37.44 14.86 42.27
C PHE A 469 -36.14 14.06 42.38
N ARG A 470 -35.39 13.88 41.28
CA ARG A 470 -34.09 13.18 41.29
C ARG A 470 -33.05 13.87 42.18
N LEU A 471 -33.01 15.20 42.20
CA LEU A 471 -32.11 15.96 43.08
C LEU A 471 -32.44 15.77 44.56
N ARG A 472 -33.72 15.62 44.93
CA ARG A 472 -34.18 15.32 46.30
C ARG A 472 -33.84 13.91 46.80
N MET A 473 -33.48 12.99 45.90
CA MET A 473 -33.08 11.62 46.26
C MET A 473 -31.59 11.51 46.66
N GLY A 474 -30.86 12.64 46.66
CA GLY A 474 -29.42 12.70 46.87
C GLY A 474 -28.61 12.13 45.70
N CYS A 475 -27.44 12.71 45.44
CA CYS A 475 -26.55 12.25 44.37
C CYS A 475 -25.08 12.45 44.72
N GLU A 476 -24.22 11.57 44.21
CA GLU A 476 -22.76 11.69 44.33
C GLU A 476 -22.17 12.47 43.13
N ILE A 477 -22.74 12.32 41.94
CA ILE A 477 -22.27 12.95 40.70
C ILE A 477 -23.42 13.71 40.02
N VAL A 478 -23.20 14.98 39.68
CA VAL A 478 -24.10 15.77 38.83
C VAL A 478 -23.44 16.02 37.47
N ILE A 479 -24.18 15.80 36.40
CA ILE A 479 -23.77 16.10 35.03
C ILE A 479 -24.70 17.18 34.49
N ALA A 480 -24.17 18.30 33.98
CA ALA A 480 -25.01 19.45 33.67
C ALA A 480 -24.53 20.29 32.48
N THR A 481 -25.47 21.02 31.89
CA THR A 481 -25.16 22.13 30.97
C THR A 481 -25.10 23.44 31.76
N PRO A 482 -24.14 24.36 31.51
CA PRO A 482 -23.92 25.55 32.35
C PRO A 482 -25.20 26.35 32.66
N GLY A 483 -25.92 26.78 31.62
CA GLY A 483 -27.17 27.56 31.76
C GLY A 483 -28.30 26.83 32.51
N ARG A 484 -28.27 25.49 32.64
CA ARG A 484 -29.25 24.74 33.44
C ARG A 484 -28.77 24.51 34.87
N LEU A 485 -27.46 24.41 35.11
CA LEU A 485 -26.93 24.27 36.46
C LEU A 485 -27.08 25.58 37.24
N ILE A 486 -26.81 26.72 36.60
CA ILE A 486 -26.90 28.04 37.25
C ILE A 486 -28.33 28.34 37.75
N ASP A 487 -29.36 28.07 36.95
CA ASP A 487 -30.79 28.08 37.36
C ASP A 487 -31.02 27.32 38.68
N VAL A 488 -30.42 26.13 38.79
CA VAL A 488 -30.64 25.18 39.88
C VAL A 488 -29.88 25.61 41.14
N LEU A 489 -28.72 26.25 41.00
CA LEU A 489 -27.94 26.83 42.10
C LEU A 489 -28.56 28.13 42.63
N GLU A 490 -28.99 29.04 41.75
CA GLU A 490 -29.65 30.30 42.12
C GLU A 490 -30.93 30.07 42.93
N ASN A 491 -31.76 29.13 42.48
CA ASN A 491 -32.99 28.75 43.16
C ASN A 491 -32.77 27.77 44.34
N ARG A 492 -31.51 27.44 44.68
CA ARG A 492 -31.11 26.52 45.75
C ARG A 492 -31.76 25.13 45.69
N TYR A 493 -32.08 24.64 44.50
CA TYR A 493 -32.48 23.24 44.27
C TYR A 493 -31.30 22.27 44.43
N LEU A 494 -30.07 22.78 44.29
CA LEU A 494 -28.82 22.07 44.54
C LEU A 494 -27.86 22.99 45.30
N VAL A 495 -26.98 22.40 46.11
CA VAL A 495 -25.84 23.08 46.74
C VAL A 495 -24.56 22.30 46.44
N LEU A 496 -23.41 22.97 46.43
CA LEU A 496 -22.10 22.37 46.10
C LEU A 496 -21.18 22.26 47.34
N GLY A 497 -21.75 22.08 48.52
CA GLY A 497 -21.05 22.15 49.80
C GLY A 497 -19.88 21.16 49.94
N ARG A 498 -20.03 19.95 49.41
CA ARG A 498 -18.99 18.90 49.41
C ARG A 498 -18.33 18.63 48.05
N CYS A 499 -18.49 19.54 47.08
CA CYS A 499 -17.94 19.36 45.74
C CYS A 499 -16.40 19.47 45.74
N THR A 500 -15.72 18.36 45.49
CA THR A 500 -14.24 18.24 45.47
C THR A 500 -13.69 17.79 44.10
N TYR A 501 -14.56 17.69 43.09
CA TYR A 501 -14.18 17.31 41.74
C TYR A 501 -14.98 18.12 40.71
N VAL A 502 -14.29 18.88 39.86
CA VAL A 502 -14.89 19.75 38.85
C VAL A 502 -14.36 19.35 37.49
N VAL A 503 -15.26 19.01 36.55
CA VAL A 503 -14.89 18.69 35.17
C VAL A 503 -15.52 19.68 34.21
N LEU A 504 -14.73 20.19 33.27
CA LEU A 504 -15.16 21.00 32.14
C LEU A 504 -14.81 20.22 30.87
N ASP A 505 -15.77 19.49 30.26
CA ASP A 505 -15.53 18.80 28.99
C ASP A 505 -15.96 19.66 27.79
N GLU A 506 -15.17 19.65 26.72
CA GLU A 506 -15.28 20.56 25.57
C GLU A 506 -15.34 22.04 25.98
N ALA A 507 -14.36 22.46 26.80
CA ALA A 507 -14.25 23.82 27.28
C ALA A 507 -14.09 24.86 26.15
N ASP A 508 -13.50 24.49 25.01
CA ASP A 508 -13.48 25.32 23.80
C ASP A 508 -14.89 25.59 23.26
N ARG A 509 -15.72 24.56 23.09
CA ARG A 509 -17.12 24.75 22.67
C ARG A 509 -17.96 25.54 23.68
N MET A 510 -17.68 25.44 24.99
CA MET A 510 -18.36 26.30 25.98
C MET A 510 -18.07 27.78 25.73
N ILE A 511 -16.83 28.13 25.36
CA ILE A 511 -16.48 29.51 24.99
C ILE A 511 -17.16 29.92 23.68
N ASP A 512 -17.12 29.07 22.65
CA ASP A 512 -17.74 29.35 21.35
C ASP A 512 -19.26 29.59 21.45
N MET A 513 -19.92 28.90 22.39
CA MET A 513 -21.35 29.08 22.72
C MET A 513 -21.63 30.26 23.67
N GLY A 514 -20.60 30.97 24.13
CA GLY A 514 -20.73 32.14 25.00
C GLY A 514 -20.96 31.85 26.49
N PHE A 515 -20.83 30.60 26.95
CA PHE A 515 -21.07 30.20 28.34
C PHE A 515 -19.97 30.62 29.33
N GLU A 516 -18.93 31.35 28.92
CA GLU A 516 -17.84 31.78 29.81
C GLU A 516 -18.33 32.47 31.11
N PRO A 517 -19.31 33.40 31.08
CA PRO A 517 -19.83 34.04 32.30
C PRO A 517 -20.60 33.07 33.19
N ASP A 518 -21.37 32.15 32.60
CA ASP A 518 -22.19 31.18 33.34
C ASP A 518 -21.31 30.18 34.11
N VAL A 519 -20.25 29.67 33.46
CA VAL A 519 -19.29 28.78 34.11
C VAL A 519 -18.54 29.54 35.23
N GLN A 520 -18.21 30.83 35.04
CA GLN A 520 -17.57 31.65 36.08
C GLN A 520 -18.49 31.80 37.30
N LYS A 521 -19.77 32.11 37.08
CA LYS A 521 -20.75 32.25 38.16
C LYS A 521 -21.07 30.92 38.85
N ILE A 522 -21.02 29.78 38.15
CA ILE A 522 -21.07 28.44 38.78
C ILE A 522 -19.89 28.22 39.74
N LEU A 523 -18.68 28.70 39.40
CA LEU A 523 -17.49 28.56 40.24
C LEU A 523 -17.62 29.31 41.57
N GLU A 524 -18.34 30.44 41.60
CA GLU A 524 -18.61 31.23 42.82
C GLU A 524 -19.44 30.46 43.87
N TYR A 525 -20.26 29.49 43.44
CA TYR A 525 -21.01 28.60 44.33
C TYR A 525 -20.17 27.45 44.92
N ILE A 526 -18.95 27.22 44.44
CA ILE A 526 -18.05 26.18 44.95
C ILE A 526 -17.21 26.75 46.10
N PRO A 527 -17.12 26.09 47.27
CA PRO A 527 -16.33 26.58 48.40
C PRO A 527 -14.90 26.97 48.00
N VAL A 528 -14.49 28.20 48.33
CA VAL A 528 -13.12 28.68 48.05
C VAL A 528 -12.07 28.03 48.96
N THR A 529 -12.48 27.56 50.14
CA THR A 529 -11.61 26.96 51.16
C THR A 529 -11.03 25.60 50.76
N ASN A 530 -11.63 24.90 49.79
CA ASN A 530 -11.12 23.62 49.29
C ASN A 530 -10.21 23.77 48.05
N GLN A 531 -9.94 25.00 47.58
CA GLN A 531 -9.01 25.21 46.47
C GLN A 531 -7.56 25.01 46.90
N LYS A 532 -6.74 24.44 46.01
CA LYS A 532 -5.31 24.22 46.22
C LYS A 532 -4.56 25.56 46.38
N PRO A 533 -3.46 25.59 47.17
CA PRO A 533 -2.55 26.72 47.17
C PRO A 533 -1.92 26.91 45.78
N ASP A 534 -1.65 28.16 45.38
CA ASP A 534 -0.95 28.45 44.12
C ASP A 534 0.58 28.47 44.31
N THR A 535 1.08 27.36 44.86
CA THR A 535 2.50 27.12 45.13
C THR A 535 2.99 25.92 44.32
N ASP A 536 4.31 25.73 44.23
CA ASP A 536 4.89 24.56 43.55
C ASP A 536 4.51 23.23 44.24
N GLU A 537 3.97 23.28 45.46
CA GLU A 537 3.40 22.12 46.17
C GLU A 537 2.20 21.52 45.43
N ALA A 538 1.44 22.32 44.67
CA ALA A 538 0.28 21.86 43.90
C ALA A 538 0.65 20.92 42.73
N GLU A 539 1.94 20.87 42.33
CA GLU A 539 2.45 19.89 41.38
C GLU A 539 3.43 18.87 41.98
N ASP A 540 3.67 18.91 43.29
CA ASP A 540 4.53 17.92 43.95
C ASP A 540 3.80 16.58 44.14
N PRO A 541 4.33 15.47 43.60
CA PRO A 541 3.62 14.19 43.56
C PRO A 541 3.50 13.53 44.93
N GLU A 542 4.37 13.82 45.90
CA GLU A 542 4.31 13.21 47.23
C GLU A 542 3.25 13.91 48.07
N LYS A 543 3.31 15.25 48.17
CA LYS A 543 2.34 16.06 48.90
C LYS A 543 0.92 15.89 48.34
N MET A 544 0.76 15.92 47.02
CA MET A 544 -0.56 15.85 46.40
C MET A 544 -1.14 14.43 46.42
N LYS A 545 -0.30 13.38 46.41
CA LYS A 545 -0.74 11.99 46.65
C LYS A 545 -1.18 11.79 48.11
N MET A 546 -0.41 12.27 49.10
CA MET A 546 -0.85 12.25 50.50
C MET A 546 -2.19 12.99 50.66
N ASN A 547 -2.36 14.13 50.00
CA ASN A 547 -3.64 14.86 50.00
C ASN A 547 -4.80 14.08 49.34
N PHE A 548 -4.55 13.26 48.31
CA PHE A 548 -5.56 12.34 47.77
C PHE A 548 -6.00 11.28 48.80
N GLU A 549 -5.03 10.76 49.55
CA GLU A 549 -5.22 9.73 50.58
C GLU A 549 -5.84 10.28 51.89
N MET A 550 -5.90 11.61 52.09
CA MET A 550 -6.63 12.28 53.20
C MET A 550 -8.17 12.17 53.10
N GLY A 551 -8.70 11.38 52.17
CA GLY A 551 -10.14 11.09 52.08
C GLY A 551 -10.99 12.34 51.88
N LYS A 552 -11.94 12.58 52.80
CA LYS A 552 -12.92 13.68 52.75
C LYS A 552 -12.29 15.08 52.73
N HIS A 553 -11.11 15.26 53.31
CA HIS A 553 -10.47 16.57 53.48
C HIS A 553 -9.48 16.95 52.37
N LYS A 554 -9.48 16.24 51.24
CA LYS A 554 -8.63 16.58 50.09
C LYS A 554 -9.02 17.92 49.44
N TYR A 555 -8.05 18.60 48.82
CA TYR A 555 -8.34 19.77 47.98
C TYR A 555 -9.18 19.37 46.74
N ARG A 556 -9.96 20.31 46.21
CA ARG A 556 -10.71 20.10 44.97
C ARG A 556 -9.77 19.89 43.80
N GLN A 557 -10.17 18.98 42.91
CA GLN A 557 -9.48 18.71 41.66
C GLN A 557 -10.29 19.27 40.50
N THR A 558 -9.64 20.07 39.66
CA THR A 558 -10.24 20.59 38.43
C THR A 558 -9.60 19.88 37.23
N VAL A 559 -10.45 19.33 36.38
CA VAL A 559 -10.06 18.72 35.11
C VAL A 559 -10.75 19.42 33.97
N MET A 560 -9.96 19.91 33.01
CA MET A 560 -10.45 20.54 31.79
C MET A 560 -10.12 19.64 30.60
N PHE A 561 -11.10 19.34 29.76
CA PHE A 561 -10.90 18.73 28.47
C PHE A 561 -11.33 19.66 27.35
N THR A 562 -10.56 19.67 26.27
CA THR A 562 -10.75 20.56 25.13
C THR A 562 -10.12 19.93 23.90
N ALA A 563 -10.61 20.24 22.70
CA ALA A 563 -9.92 19.84 21.46
C ALA A 563 -8.80 20.84 21.12
N THR A 564 -8.98 22.11 21.51
CA THR A 564 -8.11 23.24 21.16
C THR A 564 -7.74 24.09 22.38
N MET A 565 -6.67 24.88 22.28
CA MET A 565 -6.24 25.80 23.35
C MET A 565 -6.23 27.27 22.86
N PRO A 566 -7.39 27.88 22.58
CA PRO A 566 -7.46 29.31 22.30
C PRO A 566 -7.24 30.13 23.58
N ALA A 567 -6.87 31.41 23.43
CA ALA A 567 -6.52 32.28 24.56
C ALA A 567 -7.65 32.45 25.61
N ALA A 568 -8.92 32.32 25.21
CA ALA A 568 -10.06 32.32 26.13
C ALA A 568 -10.12 31.06 27.01
N VAL A 569 -9.84 29.88 26.44
CA VAL A 569 -9.70 28.62 27.22
C VAL A 569 -8.48 28.68 28.13
N GLU A 570 -7.37 29.31 27.70
CA GLU A 570 -6.24 29.58 28.62
C GLU A 570 -6.62 30.51 29.78
N ARG A 571 -7.40 31.57 29.52
CA ARG A 571 -7.91 32.47 30.57
C ARG A 571 -8.78 31.70 31.57
N LEU A 572 -9.69 30.86 31.07
CA LEU A 572 -10.49 29.98 31.90
C LEU A 572 -9.58 29.02 32.69
N ALA A 573 -8.57 28.42 32.06
CA ALA A 573 -7.65 27.51 32.73
C ALA A 573 -6.90 28.15 33.91
N ARG A 574 -6.42 29.40 33.75
CA ARG A 574 -5.72 30.14 34.82
C ARG A 574 -6.61 30.42 36.04
N ASN A 575 -7.89 30.72 35.82
CA ASN A 575 -8.81 31.02 36.92
C ASN A 575 -9.15 29.75 37.73
N TYR A 576 -9.41 28.63 37.05
CA TYR A 576 -10.04 27.44 37.65
C TYR A 576 -9.03 26.38 38.15
N LEU A 577 -7.88 26.26 37.49
CA LEU A 577 -6.86 25.25 37.79
C LEU A 577 -5.69 25.87 38.56
N ARG A 578 -4.95 25.05 39.29
CA ARG A 578 -3.71 25.39 40.00
C ARG A 578 -2.61 24.43 39.58
N ARG A 579 -1.52 24.98 39.02
CA ARG A 579 -0.38 24.24 38.42
C ARG A 579 -0.79 22.96 37.65
N PRO A 580 -1.70 23.06 36.66
CA PRO A 580 -2.22 21.88 35.98
C PRO A 580 -1.17 21.18 35.12
N ALA A 581 -1.20 19.85 35.13
CA ALA A 581 -0.50 19.05 34.13
C ALA A 581 -1.31 19.05 32.82
N VAL A 582 -0.66 19.36 31.70
CA VAL A 582 -1.31 19.33 30.38
C VAL A 582 -0.95 18.04 29.66
N VAL A 583 -1.95 17.32 29.16
CA VAL A 583 -1.79 16.06 28.40
C VAL A 583 -2.39 16.26 27.01
N TYR A 584 -1.54 16.34 25.99
CA TYR A 584 -1.94 16.41 24.58
C TYR A 584 -1.87 15.02 23.95
N ILE A 585 -2.81 14.72 23.05
CA ILE A 585 -2.81 13.48 22.27
C ILE A 585 -2.85 13.78 20.79
N GLY A 586 -1.98 13.09 20.06
CA GLY A 586 -1.75 13.33 18.65
C GLY A 586 -0.74 14.46 18.43
N SER A 587 -0.45 14.73 17.16
CA SER A 587 0.19 15.98 16.78
C SER A 587 -0.86 17.09 16.85
N ALA A 588 -0.56 18.22 17.49
CA ALA A 588 -1.49 19.34 17.59
C ALA A 588 -2.01 19.73 16.19
N GLY A 589 -3.30 19.52 15.95
CA GLY A 589 -3.98 19.85 14.69
C GLY A 589 -3.87 18.81 13.55
N LYS A 590 -3.49 17.54 13.79
CA LYS A 590 -3.54 16.48 12.76
C LYS A 590 -3.97 15.09 13.29
N PRO A 591 -4.90 14.39 12.61
CA PRO A 591 -5.23 12.99 12.90
C PRO A 591 -4.01 12.06 12.74
N HIS A 592 -3.99 10.97 13.50
CA HIS A 592 -2.82 10.08 13.57
C HIS A 592 -3.06 8.74 12.84
N GLU A 593 -2.13 8.37 11.95
CA GLU A 593 -2.09 7.06 11.30
C GLU A 593 -0.86 6.26 11.78
N ARG A 594 -1.08 5.12 12.43
CA ARG A 594 -0.08 4.06 12.61
C ARG A 594 -0.70 2.77 13.14
N VAL A 595 -0.86 1.77 12.27
CA VAL A 595 -1.03 0.35 12.67
C VAL A 595 -0.41 -0.54 11.59
N GLU A 596 0.54 -1.41 11.95
CA GLU A 596 0.86 -2.56 11.11
C GLU A 596 -0.22 -3.63 11.33
N GLN A 597 -1.01 -3.93 10.30
CA GLN A 597 -2.13 -4.86 10.41
C GLN A 597 -1.84 -6.18 9.68
N LYS A 598 -2.10 -7.30 10.38
CA LYS A 598 -2.30 -8.61 9.75
C LYS A 598 -3.79 -8.75 9.48
N TYR A 599 -4.16 -8.98 8.22
CA TYR A 599 -5.55 -8.98 7.80
C TYR A 599 -6.09 -10.38 7.54
N ASN A 600 -7.30 -10.66 8.02
CA ASN A 600 -8.04 -11.88 7.77
C ASN A 600 -9.17 -11.60 6.78
N ALA A 601 -9.11 -12.17 5.57
CA ALA A 601 -10.09 -11.91 4.52
C ALA A 601 -11.28 -12.89 4.53
N CYS A 602 -12.41 -12.40 4.01
CA CYS A 602 -13.63 -13.13 3.66
C CYS A 602 -14.12 -12.73 2.26
N THR A 603 -14.94 -13.58 1.63
CA THR A 603 -15.48 -13.34 0.28
C THR A 603 -17.02 -13.34 0.25
N LEU A 604 -17.62 -12.50 -0.59
CA LEU A 604 -19.05 -12.43 -0.89
C LEU A 604 -19.27 -12.34 -2.41
N HIS A 605 -20.03 -13.28 -2.98
CA HIS A 605 -20.36 -13.30 -4.40
C HIS A 605 -21.73 -13.98 -4.61
N GLY A 606 -22.37 -13.73 -5.75
CA GLY A 606 -23.73 -14.23 -6.04
C GLY A 606 -23.91 -15.73 -5.88
N GLY A 607 -22.85 -16.52 -6.12
CA GLY A 607 -22.84 -17.98 -5.94
C GLY A 607 -22.79 -18.50 -4.49
N LYS A 608 -22.72 -17.64 -3.46
CA LYS A 608 -22.85 -18.07 -2.06
C LYS A 608 -24.31 -18.12 -1.62
N GLY A 609 -24.69 -19.19 -0.94
CA GLY A 609 -26.00 -19.35 -0.29
C GLY A 609 -26.18 -18.39 0.89
N GLN A 610 -27.43 -18.12 1.28
CA GLN A 610 -27.78 -17.07 2.24
C GLN A 610 -27.07 -17.22 3.60
N GLU A 611 -27.07 -18.43 4.18
CA GLU A 611 -26.37 -18.72 5.45
C GLU A 611 -24.88 -18.39 5.40
N GLN A 612 -24.21 -18.67 4.27
CA GLN A 612 -22.78 -18.35 4.09
C GLN A 612 -22.54 -16.84 3.95
N ARG A 613 -23.53 -16.09 3.47
CA ARG A 613 -23.47 -14.62 3.43
C ARG A 613 -23.60 -14.07 4.85
N GLU A 614 -24.59 -14.55 5.61
CA GLU A 614 -24.83 -14.15 7.00
C GLU A 614 -23.66 -14.53 7.91
N PHE A 615 -23.04 -15.70 7.72
CA PHE A 615 -21.81 -16.10 8.41
C PHE A 615 -20.60 -15.21 8.06
N ALA A 616 -20.43 -14.81 6.80
CA ALA A 616 -19.36 -13.87 6.43
C ALA A 616 -19.59 -12.49 7.07
N LEU A 617 -20.85 -12.02 7.10
CA LEU A 617 -21.23 -10.74 7.69
C LEU A 617 -21.14 -10.76 9.23
N SER A 618 -21.48 -11.86 9.90
CA SER A 618 -21.39 -11.97 11.36
C SER A 618 -19.94 -11.99 11.83
N ASN A 619 -19.05 -12.72 11.16
CA ASN A 619 -17.61 -12.71 11.46
C ASN A 619 -16.97 -11.34 11.22
N LEU A 620 -17.42 -10.61 10.20
CA LEU A 620 -16.97 -9.25 9.91
C LEU A 620 -17.46 -8.26 10.98
N LYS A 621 -18.75 -8.32 11.37
CA LYS A 621 -19.31 -7.51 12.47
C LYS A 621 -18.71 -7.84 13.84
N ALA A 622 -18.32 -9.10 14.07
CA ALA A 622 -17.65 -9.54 15.29
C ALA A 622 -16.14 -9.22 15.32
N GLY A 623 -15.55 -8.70 14.24
CA GLY A 623 -14.12 -8.41 14.15
C GLY A 623 -13.22 -9.65 14.11
N ALA A 624 -13.77 -10.82 13.75
CA ALA A 624 -12.98 -12.03 13.50
C ALA A 624 -12.34 -12.04 12.08
N LYS A 625 -12.79 -11.11 11.23
CA LYS A 625 -12.35 -10.90 9.84
C LYS A 625 -12.29 -9.40 9.58
N ASP A 626 -11.28 -8.97 8.82
CA ASP A 626 -10.89 -7.55 8.66
C ASP A 626 -11.11 -7.03 7.22
N ILE A 627 -11.11 -7.94 6.24
CA ILE A 627 -11.29 -7.63 4.82
C ILE A 627 -12.47 -8.41 4.26
N LEU A 628 -13.31 -7.72 3.48
CA LEU A 628 -14.39 -8.34 2.71
C LEU A 628 -14.16 -8.11 1.21
N VAL A 629 -13.95 -9.17 0.45
CA VAL A 629 -13.93 -9.11 -1.03
C VAL A 629 -15.33 -9.37 -1.56
N ALA A 630 -15.91 -8.44 -2.32
CA ALA A 630 -17.29 -8.49 -2.81
C ALA A 630 -17.40 -8.25 -4.33
N THR A 631 -18.51 -8.67 -4.93
CA THR A 631 -18.92 -8.27 -6.29
C THR A 631 -20.17 -7.39 -6.26
N ASP A 632 -20.41 -6.55 -7.27
CA ASP A 632 -21.54 -5.59 -7.30
C ASP A 632 -22.91 -6.26 -7.10
N VAL A 633 -23.09 -7.46 -7.67
CA VAL A 633 -24.33 -8.26 -7.57
C VAL A 633 -24.58 -8.76 -6.13
N ALA A 634 -23.53 -8.94 -5.34
CA ALA A 634 -23.65 -9.23 -3.91
C ALA A 634 -23.75 -7.95 -3.05
N GLY A 635 -23.14 -6.85 -3.46
CA GLY A 635 -23.12 -5.59 -2.69
C GLY A 635 -24.44 -4.82 -2.71
N ARG A 636 -25.22 -4.88 -3.80
CA ARG A 636 -26.55 -4.24 -3.89
C ARG A 636 -27.55 -4.96 -2.97
N GLY A 637 -27.79 -4.40 -1.79
CA GLY A 637 -28.76 -4.90 -0.80
C GLY A 637 -28.15 -5.44 0.49
N ILE A 638 -26.82 -5.48 0.61
CA ILE A 638 -26.16 -5.82 1.88
C ILE A 638 -26.06 -4.58 2.77
N ASP A 639 -26.58 -4.69 3.99
CA ASP A 639 -26.61 -3.61 4.98
C ASP A 639 -25.35 -3.64 5.88
N ILE A 640 -24.24 -3.23 5.27
CA ILE A 640 -22.99 -2.89 5.96
C ILE A 640 -22.87 -1.36 5.98
N HIS A 641 -22.90 -0.79 7.18
CA HIS A 641 -22.61 0.62 7.47
C HIS A 641 -21.20 0.76 8.08
N ASP A 642 -20.70 1.98 8.11
CA ASP A 642 -19.47 2.39 8.80
C ASP A 642 -18.18 1.64 8.42
N VAL A 643 -18.03 1.38 7.12
CA VAL A 643 -16.77 0.92 6.52
C VAL A 643 -15.69 2.01 6.67
N SER A 644 -14.51 1.65 7.16
CA SER A 644 -13.38 2.60 7.26
C SER A 644 -12.72 2.90 5.92
N MET A 645 -12.58 1.90 5.05
CA MET A 645 -11.98 2.06 3.72
C MET A 645 -12.67 1.17 2.67
N VAL A 646 -12.93 1.72 1.48
CA VAL A 646 -13.39 0.96 0.31
C VAL A 646 -12.28 0.94 -0.74
N LEU A 647 -11.94 -0.24 -1.26
CA LEU A 647 -11.00 -0.42 -2.35
C LEU A 647 -11.73 -0.91 -3.60
N ASN A 648 -11.95 -0.01 -4.56
CA ASN A 648 -12.36 -0.37 -5.90
C ASN A 648 -11.14 -0.94 -6.63
N TYR A 649 -10.99 -2.27 -6.61
CA TYR A 649 -9.95 -2.97 -7.36
C TYR A 649 -10.24 -2.89 -8.85
N ASP A 650 -11.50 -3.10 -9.24
CA ASP A 650 -12.02 -2.74 -10.55
C ASP A 650 -12.94 -1.53 -10.42
N MET A 651 -12.79 -0.52 -11.29
CA MET A 651 -13.69 0.63 -11.32
C MET A 651 -15.12 0.19 -11.69
N ALA A 652 -16.12 0.85 -11.09
CA ALA A 652 -17.52 0.60 -11.42
C ALA A 652 -17.83 1.06 -12.85
N LYS A 653 -18.67 0.32 -13.58
CA LYS A 653 -19.01 0.65 -14.97
C LYS A 653 -19.89 1.89 -15.13
N ASN A 654 -20.61 2.28 -14.08
CA ASN A 654 -21.39 3.51 -13.99
C ASN A 654 -21.00 4.29 -12.72
N ILE A 655 -21.12 5.62 -12.74
CA ILE A 655 -20.82 6.48 -11.58
C ILE A 655 -21.77 6.25 -10.40
N GLU A 656 -23.03 5.88 -10.67
CA GLU A 656 -24.02 5.56 -9.62
C GLU A 656 -23.59 4.37 -8.76
N ASP A 657 -23.07 3.30 -9.39
CA ASP A 657 -22.52 2.16 -8.66
C ASP A 657 -21.27 2.56 -7.88
N TYR A 658 -20.40 3.38 -8.45
CA TYR A 658 -19.26 3.94 -7.71
C TYR A 658 -19.72 4.69 -6.44
N ILE A 659 -20.75 5.54 -6.54
CA ILE A 659 -21.35 6.26 -5.41
C ILE A 659 -21.95 5.27 -4.39
N HIS A 660 -22.64 4.21 -4.83
CA HIS A 660 -23.18 3.17 -3.94
C HIS A 660 -22.09 2.32 -3.24
N ARG A 661 -20.91 2.18 -3.85
CA ARG A 661 -19.75 1.50 -3.27
C ARG A 661 -19.05 2.39 -2.24
N ILE A 662 -18.72 3.64 -2.58
CA ILE A 662 -18.06 4.54 -1.62
C ILE A 662 -19.02 5.00 -0.51
N GLY A 663 -20.33 5.08 -0.77
CA GLY A 663 -21.36 5.38 0.23
C GLY A 663 -21.55 4.31 1.31
N ARG A 664 -20.71 3.26 1.33
CA ARG A 664 -20.52 2.33 2.46
C ARG A 664 -19.60 2.90 3.53
N THR A 665 -18.75 3.86 3.16
CA THR A 665 -18.04 4.67 4.14
C THR A 665 -18.93 5.81 4.63
N GLY A 666 -18.99 5.99 5.95
CA GLY A 666 -19.38 7.24 6.62
C GLY A 666 -20.62 7.99 6.12
N ARG A 667 -21.82 7.60 6.58
CA ARG A 667 -22.97 8.53 6.66
C ARG A 667 -23.03 9.32 7.97
N ALA A 668 -22.20 8.98 8.95
CA ALA A 668 -22.12 9.64 10.25
C ALA A 668 -20.67 9.86 10.71
N GLY A 669 -20.25 11.12 10.82
CA GLY A 669 -19.09 11.58 11.61
C GLY A 669 -17.67 11.24 11.12
N LYS A 670 -17.44 10.16 10.37
CA LYS A 670 -16.10 9.77 9.86
C LYS A 670 -16.06 9.85 8.34
N SER A 671 -15.07 10.58 7.79
CA SER A 671 -14.97 10.84 6.34
C SER A 671 -14.74 9.59 5.47
N GLY A 672 -14.16 8.52 6.04
CA GLY A 672 -13.77 7.33 5.30
C GLY A 672 -12.67 7.57 4.26
N VAL A 673 -12.20 6.50 3.62
CA VAL A 673 -11.28 6.57 2.47
C VAL A 673 -11.76 5.65 1.36
N ALA A 674 -11.84 6.16 0.13
CA ALA A 674 -12.10 5.36 -1.06
C ALA A 674 -10.87 5.36 -1.98
N LEU A 675 -10.23 4.20 -2.14
CA LEU A 675 -9.14 3.97 -3.08
C LEU A 675 -9.68 3.30 -4.34
N THR A 676 -9.26 3.77 -5.51
CA THR A 676 -9.78 3.28 -6.80
C THR A 676 -8.65 3.12 -7.81
N PHE A 677 -8.53 1.92 -8.38
CA PHE A 677 -7.66 1.71 -9.53
C PHE A 677 -8.42 2.07 -10.82
N LEU A 678 -7.76 2.84 -11.68
CA LEU A 678 -8.31 3.30 -12.96
C LEU A 678 -7.47 2.76 -14.10
N THR A 679 -8.13 2.17 -15.09
CA THR A 679 -7.49 1.70 -16.33
C THR A 679 -8.03 2.48 -17.53
N LYS A 680 -7.46 2.23 -18.72
CA LYS A 680 -7.98 2.83 -19.97
C LYS A 680 -9.37 2.31 -20.35
N GLU A 681 -9.76 1.14 -19.84
CA GLU A 681 -11.08 0.54 -20.07
C GLU A 681 -12.20 1.30 -19.34
N ASP A 682 -11.82 2.07 -18.32
CA ASP A 682 -12.73 2.86 -17.48
C ASP A 682 -12.79 4.34 -17.90
N SER A 683 -12.19 4.69 -19.05
CA SER A 683 -12.20 6.04 -19.64
C SER A 683 -13.62 6.62 -19.80
N SER A 684 -14.62 5.75 -19.99
CA SER A 684 -16.04 6.12 -20.07
C SER A 684 -16.62 6.72 -18.77
N VAL A 685 -15.99 6.53 -17.61
CA VAL A 685 -16.44 7.12 -16.33
C VAL A 685 -15.50 8.22 -15.80
N PHE A 686 -14.42 8.54 -16.52
CA PHE A 686 -13.40 9.49 -16.05
C PHE A 686 -13.94 10.92 -15.85
N TYR A 687 -14.81 11.39 -16.74
CA TYR A 687 -15.43 12.72 -16.60
C TYR A 687 -16.32 12.80 -15.36
N ASP A 688 -17.23 11.84 -15.19
CA ASP A 688 -18.18 11.84 -14.08
C ASP A 688 -17.46 11.61 -12.73
N LEU A 689 -16.43 10.76 -12.72
CA LEU A 689 -15.55 10.58 -11.56
C LEU A 689 -14.78 11.86 -11.21
N LYS A 690 -14.30 12.61 -12.20
CA LYS A 690 -13.67 13.93 -11.99
C LYS A 690 -14.68 14.91 -11.37
N GLN A 691 -15.94 14.95 -11.82
CA GLN A 691 -16.96 15.79 -11.18
C GLN A 691 -17.18 15.38 -9.73
N ALA A 692 -17.34 14.09 -9.45
CA ALA A 692 -17.49 13.59 -8.07
C ALA A 692 -16.32 13.97 -7.14
N PHE A 693 -15.10 14.05 -7.66
CA PHE A 693 -13.94 14.57 -6.91
C PHE A 693 -13.93 16.09 -6.73
N LEU A 694 -14.52 16.86 -7.65
CA LEU A 694 -14.63 18.33 -7.54
C LEU A 694 -15.81 18.76 -6.65
N GLU A 695 -16.87 17.96 -6.60
CA GLU A 695 -18.04 18.15 -5.73
C GLU A 695 -17.78 17.76 -4.27
N SER A 696 -16.74 16.94 -4.01
CA SER A 696 -16.35 16.51 -2.67
C SER A 696 -15.43 17.53 -1.97
N PRO A 697 -15.87 18.21 -0.90
CA PRO A 697 -15.03 19.19 -0.18
C PRO A 697 -13.90 18.54 0.64
N VAL A 698 -13.97 17.23 0.88
CA VAL A 698 -12.99 16.46 1.66
C VAL A 698 -11.93 15.76 0.78
N SER A 699 -12.06 15.86 -0.55
CA SER A 699 -11.20 15.11 -1.49
C SER A 699 -10.44 16.03 -2.44
N THR A 700 -9.12 15.86 -2.52
CA THR A 700 -8.32 16.57 -3.53
C THR A 700 -8.34 15.79 -4.84
N CYS A 701 -8.95 16.35 -5.90
CA CYS A 701 -8.95 15.73 -7.22
C CYS A 701 -7.50 15.53 -7.73
N PRO A 702 -7.05 14.29 -8.03
CA PRO A 702 -5.67 14.06 -8.44
C PRO A 702 -5.40 14.71 -9.81
N PRO A 703 -4.23 15.35 -10.02
CA PRO A 703 -3.93 16.06 -11.26
C PRO A 703 -3.84 15.12 -12.47
N GLU A 704 -3.61 13.83 -12.23
CA GLU A 704 -3.56 12.78 -13.26
C GLU A 704 -4.94 12.50 -13.87
N LEU A 705 -6.02 12.58 -13.07
CA LEU A 705 -7.40 12.50 -13.55
C LEU A 705 -7.89 13.86 -14.03
N SER A 706 -7.66 14.93 -13.26
CA SER A 706 -8.17 16.27 -13.58
C SER A 706 -7.70 16.78 -14.95
N ASN A 707 -6.46 16.46 -15.33
CA ASN A 707 -5.86 16.83 -16.62
C ASN A 707 -5.92 15.72 -17.68
N HIS A 708 -6.55 14.56 -17.40
CA HIS A 708 -6.65 13.47 -18.38
C HIS A 708 -7.50 13.90 -19.58
N PRO A 709 -7.14 13.59 -20.85
CA PRO A 709 -7.94 13.97 -22.02
C PRO A 709 -9.38 13.45 -21.93
N ASP A 710 -9.56 12.18 -21.55
CA ASP A 710 -10.88 11.52 -21.46
C ASP A 710 -11.72 12.04 -20.28
N ALA A 711 -11.15 12.85 -19.38
CA ALA A 711 -11.86 13.48 -18.26
C ALA A 711 -12.32 14.93 -18.56
N GLN A 712 -12.11 15.46 -19.77
CA GLN A 712 -12.50 16.85 -20.10
C GLN A 712 -13.90 16.99 -20.67
N HIS A 713 -14.45 15.95 -21.28
CA HIS A 713 -15.74 15.98 -21.98
C HIS A 713 -16.65 14.85 -21.51
N LYS A 714 -17.97 15.09 -21.53
CA LYS A 714 -18.95 14.05 -21.18
C LYS A 714 -18.85 12.87 -22.15
N PRO A 715 -18.98 11.61 -21.66
CA PRO A 715 -18.97 10.43 -22.51
C PRO A 715 -20.02 10.55 -23.63
N GLY A 716 -19.66 10.15 -24.85
CA GLY A 716 -20.55 10.27 -26.02
C GLY A 716 -20.58 11.65 -26.71
N THR A 717 -19.90 12.68 -26.18
CA THR A 717 -19.81 13.98 -26.87
C THR A 717 -18.93 13.87 -28.12
N ILE A 718 -19.50 14.10 -29.31
CA ILE A 718 -18.74 14.08 -30.57
C ILE A 718 -17.85 15.32 -30.65
N LEU A 719 -16.53 15.12 -30.48
CA LEU A 719 -15.55 16.18 -30.65
C LEU A 719 -15.36 16.51 -32.14
N THR A 720 -15.93 17.63 -32.58
CA THR A 720 -15.52 18.29 -33.83
C THR A 720 -14.06 18.75 -33.67
N LYS A 721 -13.10 17.98 -34.20
CA LYS A 721 -11.70 18.40 -34.25
C LYS A 721 -11.61 19.74 -34.97
N LYS A 722 -11.30 20.82 -34.25
CA LYS A 722 -10.85 22.07 -34.87
C LYS A 722 -9.65 21.72 -35.77
N ARG A 723 -9.81 21.98 -37.06
CA ARG A 723 -8.74 21.86 -38.06
C ARG A 723 -7.59 22.73 -37.56
N ARG A 724 -6.39 22.17 -37.38
CA ARG A 724 -5.22 22.98 -37.07
C ARG A 724 -5.03 23.96 -38.23
N GLU A 725 -4.95 25.24 -37.92
CA GLU A 725 -4.47 26.24 -38.88
C GLU A 725 -2.99 25.91 -39.13
N GLU A 726 -2.70 25.40 -40.32
CA GLU A 726 -1.34 25.24 -40.79
C GLU A 726 -0.82 26.64 -41.13
N THR A 727 -0.02 27.21 -40.22
CA THR A 727 0.75 28.42 -40.50
C THR A 727 1.77 28.12 -41.59
N ILE A 728 1.39 28.44 -42.83
CA ILE A 728 2.30 28.48 -43.96
C ILE A 728 3.32 29.58 -43.67
N PHE A 729 4.58 29.19 -43.45
CA PHE A 729 5.69 30.13 -43.53
C PHE A 729 5.93 30.47 -45.00
N ALA A 730 5.87 31.76 -45.32
CA ALA A 730 6.28 32.33 -46.59
C ALA A 730 7.78 32.67 -46.57
#